data_AF-A0A2D8LNN3-F1
#
_entry.id   AF-A0A2D8LNN3-F1
#
_cell.length_a   1.000
_cell.length_b   1.000
_cell.length_c   1.000
_cell.angle_alpha   90.00
_cell.angle_beta   90.00
_cell.angle_gamma   90.00
#
_symmetry.space_group_name_H-M   'P 1'
#
loop_
_entity.id
_entity.type
_entity.pdbx_description
1 polymer ?
#
loop_
_entity_poly.entity_id
_entity_poly.type
_entity_poly.pdbx_seq_one_letter_code
_entity_poly.pdbx_strand_id
1 'polypeptide(L)'
;MGNRILLISDQKTKLFNQEADAEDFINTTSKPPHIIADAFDVLSKKNKLDAVFINAEAKVNGSNRSDLKGIELIFWLRLKCEYTGPIVTYGFLSAEQVLCLYPKYVVIHAPGNFYWRLGDIIDKDYLIYKENEKKNYIEFLKPFIDLSAIRHNSANYYSLMRLRKFHNAITLESFEINEQKPSTQELVYKSLFEGDLKMAMAKDAEKGLYEVIEDLEARKAEVVENLKPRGNKGERMGRPLDMLIMDKKTLDEYTRYDDGYELLSNRLKENEKIVEGWNKELISIDNQIKEKYKLKKDLKRKVIVKERENQLSEKIKTLRSLKGRIALIDDMAQEGWESFYSSLLGSNFEVVSFCPISDFKKFDAKTLAKEVLNINPHLILLDLRLYNKENTKGYPSGIKILMELRKINSITPMIVCSASNRGTNINTVLSKGANYYWLKEGIDLNNSLDLGVKNYERLIDLLIHLLDGYQVKIQDLYNTFSDKVDSADKFWWEQKDWKFEYNAKALIGESYLNLIPKITKIVNPYIIIDTVQTVLIRFSKLLISREGKSDSSDWKENSEFVLRLGRLIELIHRFDIIEKQNRTIKKQHKVYGKNYYNRNVNVKILSDTKKGKNGRVQVGRNDIIGHKLFKLRNHSAHYEGAKMFSTETTIAYIQGFVDYLIQDNEAINDVTIYEQNRSCFYDIDLKNPI
;
A
#
# COMPACT_ATOMS: atom_id res chain seq x y z
N MET A 1 -23.43 0.45 -60.73
CA MET A 1 -22.37 1.01 -59.86
C MET A 1 -21.77 -0.16 -59.12
N GLY A 2 -20.46 -0.41 -59.26
CA GLY A 2 -19.82 -1.57 -58.62
C GLY A 2 -19.77 -1.41 -57.11
N ASN A 3 -19.93 -2.50 -56.37
CA ASN A 3 -19.78 -2.51 -54.92
C ASN A 3 -18.32 -2.19 -54.58
N ARG A 4 -18.08 -1.21 -53.71
CA ARG A 4 -16.74 -0.81 -53.26
C ARG A 4 -16.33 -1.66 -52.07
N ILE A 5 -15.46 -2.63 -52.34
CA ILE A 5 -15.04 -3.66 -51.39
C ILE A 5 -13.58 -3.44 -51.02
N LEU A 6 -13.27 -3.39 -49.72
CA LEU A 6 -11.89 -3.35 -49.24
C LEU A 6 -11.40 -4.75 -48.87
N LEU A 7 -10.23 -5.13 -49.39
CA LEU A 7 -9.59 -6.42 -49.12
C LEU A 7 -8.46 -6.29 -48.11
N ILE A 8 -8.48 -7.10 -47.06
CA ILE A 8 -7.42 -7.19 -46.04
C ILE A 8 -6.85 -8.62 -46.04
N SER A 9 -5.62 -8.78 -46.54
CA SER A 9 -4.96 -10.10 -46.68
C SER A 9 -3.44 -9.95 -46.81
N ASP A 10 -2.69 -11.05 -46.69
CA ASP A 10 -1.26 -11.07 -46.96
C ASP A 10 -0.94 -11.14 -48.46
N GLN A 11 -1.92 -11.50 -49.29
CA GLN A 11 -1.79 -11.58 -50.74
C GLN A 11 -2.94 -10.86 -51.43
N LYS A 12 -2.64 -10.22 -52.58
CA LYS A 12 -3.65 -9.62 -53.44
C LYS A 12 -4.30 -10.72 -54.26
N THR A 13 -5.60 -10.95 -54.09
CA THR A 13 -6.34 -12.05 -54.76
C THR A 13 -7.52 -11.52 -55.57
N LYS A 14 -7.81 -12.14 -56.72
CA LYS A 14 -9.02 -11.86 -57.51
C LYS A 14 -10.21 -12.61 -56.89
N LEU A 15 -10.97 -11.94 -56.03
CA LEU A 15 -12.17 -12.54 -55.42
C LEU A 15 -13.43 -12.39 -56.30
N PHE A 16 -13.45 -11.40 -57.21
CA PHE A 16 -14.66 -11.02 -57.96
C PHE A 16 -14.42 -10.78 -59.46
N ASN A 17 -13.72 -11.66 -60.19
CA ASN A 17 -13.45 -11.50 -61.64
C ASN A 17 -12.90 -10.12 -62.11
N GLN A 18 -12.52 -9.25 -61.17
CA GLN A 18 -11.95 -7.92 -61.33
C GLN A 18 -10.75 -7.86 -60.37
N GLU A 19 -9.65 -7.26 -60.83
CA GLU A 19 -8.52 -6.99 -59.95
C GLU A 19 -8.92 -5.90 -58.95
N ALA A 20 -8.67 -6.14 -57.66
CA ALA A 20 -8.84 -5.10 -56.65
C ALA A 20 -7.88 -3.93 -56.99
N ASP A 21 -8.36 -2.69 -56.97
CA ASP A 21 -7.49 -1.54 -57.17
C ASP A 21 -6.51 -1.39 -56.00
N ALA A 22 -5.40 -0.66 -56.20
CA ALA A 22 -4.40 -0.45 -55.15
C ALA A 22 -4.96 0.27 -53.91
N GLU A 23 -6.03 1.07 -54.08
CA GLU A 23 -6.70 1.78 -52.99
C GLU A 23 -7.65 0.89 -52.16
N ASP A 24 -7.96 -0.32 -52.65
CA ASP A 24 -8.91 -1.25 -52.05
C ASP A 24 -8.22 -2.48 -51.42
N PHE A 25 -6.92 -2.38 -51.09
CA PHE A 25 -6.13 -3.48 -50.51
C PHE A 25 -5.21 -3.06 -49.36
N ILE A 26 -5.27 -3.77 -48.23
CA ILE A 26 -4.35 -3.63 -47.10
C ILE A 26 -3.56 -4.93 -46.89
N ASN A 27 -2.24 -4.86 -47.08
CA ASN A 27 -1.34 -5.99 -46.82
C ASN A 27 -1.10 -6.21 -45.32
N THR A 28 -1.24 -7.45 -44.85
CA THR A 28 -1.08 -7.82 -43.43
C THR A 28 0.28 -8.41 -43.04
N THR A 29 1.10 -8.82 -44.02
CA THR A 29 2.27 -9.70 -43.83
C THR A 29 3.25 -9.21 -42.77
N SER A 30 3.61 -7.93 -42.80
CA SER A 30 4.61 -7.30 -41.91
C SER A 30 4.00 -6.30 -40.94
N LYS A 31 2.67 -6.26 -40.82
CA LYS A 31 1.96 -5.27 -40.01
C LYS A 31 1.20 -5.96 -38.87
N PRO A 32 1.33 -5.46 -37.62
CA PRO A 32 0.50 -5.94 -36.53
C PRO A 32 -0.95 -5.44 -36.68
N PRO A 33 -1.92 -6.10 -36.02
CA PRO A 33 -3.35 -5.78 -36.15
C PRO A 33 -3.70 -4.31 -35.94
N HIS A 34 -3.09 -3.63 -34.97
CA HIS A 34 -3.39 -2.22 -34.69
C HIS A 34 -3.02 -1.27 -35.83
N ILE A 35 -1.91 -1.52 -36.54
CA ILE A 35 -1.47 -0.71 -37.70
C ILE A 35 -2.36 -0.98 -38.91
N ILE A 36 -2.80 -2.23 -39.09
CA ILE A 36 -3.77 -2.59 -40.14
C ILE A 36 -5.09 -1.85 -39.90
N ALA A 37 -5.54 -1.80 -38.64
CA ALA A 37 -6.74 -1.08 -38.24
C ALA A 37 -6.61 0.44 -38.44
N ASP A 38 -5.46 1.04 -38.16
CA ASP A 38 -5.22 2.47 -38.43
C ASP A 38 -5.27 2.78 -39.93
N ALA A 39 -4.64 1.93 -40.76
CA ALA A 39 -4.73 2.06 -42.22
C ALA A 39 -6.18 1.91 -42.72
N PHE A 40 -6.93 0.97 -42.13
CA PHE A 40 -8.35 0.79 -42.41
C PHE A 40 -9.18 2.03 -42.06
N ASP A 41 -8.99 2.60 -40.87
CA ASP A 41 -9.78 3.74 -40.38
C ASP A 41 -9.61 4.98 -41.27
N VAL A 42 -8.38 5.21 -41.76
CA VAL A 42 -8.10 6.28 -42.73
C VAL A 42 -8.87 6.06 -44.05
N LEU A 43 -8.88 4.83 -44.57
CA LEU A 43 -9.53 4.49 -45.84
C LEU A 43 -11.05 4.49 -45.74
N SER A 44 -11.61 3.94 -44.67
CA SER A 44 -13.06 3.84 -44.46
C SER A 44 -13.72 5.20 -44.22
N LYS A 45 -12.99 6.17 -43.67
CA LYS A 45 -13.46 7.57 -43.54
C LYS A 45 -13.40 8.34 -44.86
N LYS A 46 -12.40 8.06 -45.70
CA LYS A 46 -12.25 8.70 -47.01
C LYS A 46 -13.28 8.17 -48.02
N ASN A 47 -13.67 6.91 -47.88
CA ASN A 47 -14.48 6.20 -48.86
C ASN A 47 -15.64 5.46 -48.19
N LYS A 48 -16.87 5.64 -48.69
CA LYS A 48 -17.99 4.79 -48.28
C LYS A 48 -17.76 3.37 -48.81
N LEU A 49 -17.53 2.42 -47.90
CA LEU A 49 -17.30 1.01 -48.21
C LEU A 49 -18.62 0.24 -48.10
N ASP A 50 -18.89 -0.62 -49.08
CA ASP A 50 -20.05 -1.52 -49.06
C ASP A 50 -19.78 -2.77 -48.22
N ALA A 51 -18.54 -3.26 -48.20
CA ALA A 51 -18.11 -4.37 -47.35
C ALA A 51 -16.58 -4.42 -47.19
N VAL A 52 -16.13 -5.13 -46.16
CA VAL A 52 -14.71 -5.43 -45.90
C VAL A 52 -14.49 -6.93 -45.93
N PHE A 53 -13.50 -7.38 -46.70
CA PHE A 53 -13.14 -8.79 -46.82
C PHE A 53 -11.83 -9.08 -46.09
N ILE A 54 -11.85 -10.03 -45.17
CA ILE A 54 -10.68 -10.39 -44.35
C ILE A 54 -10.34 -11.86 -44.58
N ASN A 55 -9.12 -12.15 -45.00
CA ASN A 55 -8.65 -13.52 -45.10
C ASN A 55 -8.37 -14.09 -43.71
N ALA A 56 -9.05 -15.16 -43.31
CA ALA A 56 -8.91 -15.80 -42.00
C ALA A 56 -7.48 -16.33 -41.77
N GLU A 57 -6.91 -16.98 -42.79
CA GLU A 57 -5.56 -17.55 -42.82
C GLU A 57 -4.47 -16.54 -43.26
N ALA A 58 -4.76 -15.24 -43.21
CA ALA A 58 -3.77 -14.22 -43.52
C ALA A 58 -2.58 -14.30 -42.55
N LYS A 59 -1.36 -14.16 -43.08
CA LYS A 59 -0.19 -13.90 -42.25
C LYS A 59 -0.26 -12.48 -41.72
N VAL A 60 -0.30 -12.32 -40.40
CA VAL A 60 -0.34 -11.02 -39.73
C VAL A 60 0.94 -10.88 -38.93
N ASN A 61 1.75 -9.86 -39.25
CA ASN A 61 3.04 -9.63 -38.59
C ASN A 61 3.94 -10.88 -38.53
N GLY A 62 4.05 -11.60 -39.65
CA GLY A 62 4.86 -12.82 -39.76
C GLY A 62 4.28 -14.06 -39.08
N SER A 63 3.03 -14.04 -38.62
CA SER A 63 2.38 -15.21 -38.00
C SER A 63 2.27 -16.41 -38.95
N ASN A 64 2.04 -17.59 -38.37
CA ASN A 64 1.68 -18.76 -39.18
C ASN A 64 0.22 -18.63 -39.64
N ARG A 65 -0.09 -19.20 -40.81
CA ARG A 65 -1.46 -19.22 -41.35
C ARG A 65 -2.40 -20.03 -40.47
N SER A 66 -1.89 -21.11 -39.86
CA SER A 66 -2.61 -21.97 -38.92
C SER A 66 -3.13 -21.23 -37.70
N ASP A 67 -2.52 -20.09 -37.33
CA ASP A 67 -2.92 -19.33 -36.15
C ASP A 67 -4.21 -18.52 -36.37
N LEU A 68 -4.70 -18.45 -37.62
CA LEU A 68 -5.89 -17.72 -38.04
C LEU A 68 -5.92 -16.26 -37.58
N LYS A 69 -4.75 -15.61 -37.54
CA LYS A 69 -4.60 -14.24 -37.02
C LYS A 69 -5.35 -13.19 -37.82
N GLY A 70 -5.75 -13.48 -39.06
CA GLY A 70 -6.62 -12.60 -39.82
C GLY A 70 -7.95 -12.33 -39.13
N ILE A 71 -8.51 -13.32 -38.44
CA ILE A 71 -9.78 -13.19 -37.71
C ILE A 71 -9.69 -12.15 -36.58
N GLU A 72 -8.50 -11.98 -35.98
CA GLU A 72 -8.32 -10.99 -34.92
C GLU A 72 -8.60 -9.55 -35.37
N LEU A 73 -8.46 -9.25 -36.67
CA LEU A 73 -8.74 -7.93 -37.23
C LEU A 73 -10.21 -7.53 -37.09
N ILE A 74 -11.14 -8.49 -37.00
CA ILE A 74 -12.55 -8.20 -36.78
C ILE A 74 -12.74 -7.41 -35.48
N PHE A 75 -12.05 -7.79 -34.40
CA PHE A 75 -12.10 -7.07 -33.12
C PHE A 75 -11.59 -5.64 -33.26
N TRP A 76 -10.51 -5.44 -34.01
CA TRP A 76 -9.95 -4.10 -34.22
C TRP A 76 -10.90 -3.20 -35.00
N LEU A 77 -11.46 -3.69 -36.09
CA LEU A 77 -12.38 -2.92 -36.93
C LEU A 77 -13.67 -2.57 -36.15
N ARG A 78 -14.19 -3.50 -35.36
CA ARG A 78 -15.45 -3.31 -34.61
C ARG A 78 -15.28 -2.47 -33.35
N LEU A 79 -14.19 -2.67 -32.60
CA LEU A 79 -13.98 -2.05 -31.29
C LEU A 79 -13.16 -0.77 -31.33
N LYS A 80 -12.11 -0.71 -32.18
CA LYS A 80 -11.26 0.48 -32.32
C LYS A 80 -11.80 1.45 -33.37
N CYS A 81 -12.09 0.94 -34.57
CA CYS A 81 -12.56 1.77 -35.68
C CYS A 81 -14.07 2.01 -35.67
N GLU A 82 -14.79 1.34 -34.76
CA GLU A 82 -16.26 1.40 -34.63
C GLU A 82 -17.00 1.14 -35.96
N TYR A 83 -16.42 0.34 -36.86
CA TYR A 83 -17.01 0.07 -38.17
C TYR A 83 -18.32 -0.70 -38.00
N THR A 84 -19.40 -0.19 -38.60
CA THR A 84 -20.75 -0.79 -38.52
C THR A 84 -21.14 -1.58 -39.77
N GLY A 85 -20.41 -1.41 -40.88
CA GLY A 85 -20.71 -2.10 -42.14
C GLY A 85 -20.41 -3.61 -42.14
N PRO A 86 -20.69 -4.31 -43.25
CA PRO A 86 -20.48 -5.75 -43.39
C PRO A 86 -18.98 -6.12 -43.35
N ILE A 87 -18.65 -7.15 -42.55
CA ILE A 87 -17.32 -7.78 -42.57
C ILE A 87 -17.47 -9.22 -43.03
N VAL A 88 -16.92 -9.56 -44.19
CA VAL A 88 -16.89 -10.92 -44.73
C VAL A 88 -15.52 -11.53 -44.47
N THR A 89 -15.47 -12.49 -43.56
CA THR A 89 -14.26 -13.28 -43.32
C THR A 89 -14.25 -14.44 -44.31
N TYR A 90 -13.13 -14.69 -45.00
CA TYR A 90 -13.04 -15.76 -45.99
C TYR A 90 -11.80 -16.62 -45.80
N GLY A 91 -11.88 -17.89 -46.18
CA GLY A 91 -10.79 -18.85 -45.98
C GLY A 91 -11.06 -20.20 -46.62
N PHE A 92 -10.11 -21.14 -46.48
CA PHE A 92 -10.28 -22.52 -46.98
C PHE A 92 -11.06 -23.39 -46.02
N LEU A 93 -10.95 -23.10 -44.71
CA LEU A 93 -11.74 -23.77 -43.69
C LEU A 93 -13.18 -23.26 -43.70
N SER A 94 -14.14 -24.09 -43.32
CA SER A 94 -15.49 -23.62 -43.01
C SER A 94 -15.53 -22.93 -41.65
N ALA A 95 -16.57 -22.14 -41.39
CA ALA A 95 -16.76 -21.49 -40.09
C ALA A 95 -16.80 -22.52 -38.94
N GLU A 96 -17.46 -23.66 -39.16
CA GLU A 96 -17.55 -24.76 -38.20
C GLU A 96 -16.16 -25.35 -37.91
N GLN A 97 -15.34 -25.55 -38.92
CA GLN A 97 -13.96 -26.06 -38.77
C GLN A 97 -13.09 -25.07 -38.00
N VAL A 98 -13.20 -23.76 -38.29
CA VAL A 98 -12.50 -22.71 -37.55
C VAL A 98 -12.88 -22.75 -36.07
N LEU A 99 -14.16 -22.88 -35.74
CA LEU A 99 -14.62 -22.90 -34.35
C LEU A 99 -14.28 -24.21 -33.63
N CYS A 100 -14.20 -25.33 -34.32
CA CYS A 100 -13.68 -26.58 -33.74
C CYS A 100 -12.20 -26.45 -33.34
N LEU A 101 -11.39 -25.75 -34.14
CA LEU A 101 -9.96 -25.54 -33.85
C LEU A 101 -9.74 -24.42 -32.82
N TYR A 102 -10.50 -23.33 -32.95
CA TYR A 102 -10.36 -22.12 -32.15
C TYR A 102 -11.74 -21.58 -31.73
N PRO A 103 -12.38 -22.18 -30.71
CA PRO A 103 -13.71 -21.76 -30.22
C PRO A 103 -13.78 -20.28 -29.82
N LYS A 104 -12.63 -19.69 -29.45
CA LYS A 104 -12.45 -18.27 -29.11
C LYS A 104 -12.83 -17.30 -30.24
N TYR A 105 -12.90 -17.77 -31.49
CA TYR A 105 -13.23 -16.95 -32.67
C TYR A 105 -14.71 -16.92 -33.03
N VAL A 106 -15.62 -17.17 -32.06
CA VAL A 106 -17.08 -17.06 -32.25
C VAL A 106 -17.53 -15.71 -32.85
N VAL A 107 -16.69 -14.67 -32.72
CA VAL A 107 -16.87 -13.35 -33.31
C VAL A 107 -17.20 -13.36 -34.81
N ILE A 108 -16.79 -14.38 -35.55
CA ILE A 108 -17.13 -14.53 -36.98
C ILE A 108 -18.64 -14.65 -37.25
N HIS A 109 -19.44 -15.02 -36.24
CA HIS A 109 -20.90 -15.08 -36.31
C HIS A 109 -21.61 -13.91 -35.63
N ALA A 110 -20.86 -12.94 -35.10
CA ALA A 110 -21.48 -11.77 -34.49
C ALA A 110 -22.23 -10.94 -35.56
N PRO A 111 -23.31 -10.22 -35.19
CA PRO A 111 -24.10 -9.44 -36.14
C PRO A 111 -23.25 -8.52 -37.03
N GLY A 112 -23.53 -8.56 -38.34
CA GLY A 112 -22.78 -7.82 -39.36
C GLY A 112 -21.48 -8.50 -39.81
N ASN A 113 -21.10 -9.63 -39.21
CA ASN A 113 -19.99 -10.46 -39.67
C ASN A 113 -20.54 -11.68 -40.42
N PHE A 114 -19.92 -12.00 -41.54
CA PHE A 114 -20.25 -13.13 -42.40
C PHE A 114 -19.00 -13.97 -42.62
N TYR A 115 -19.20 -15.25 -42.93
CA TYR A 115 -18.10 -16.16 -43.23
C TYR A 115 -18.33 -16.82 -44.58
N TRP A 116 -17.32 -16.80 -45.45
CA TRP A 116 -17.37 -17.41 -46.77
C TRP A 116 -16.20 -18.36 -47.00
N ARG A 117 -16.51 -19.64 -47.21
CA ARG A 117 -15.49 -20.64 -47.55
C ARG A 117 -15.16 -20.57 -49.05
N LEU A 118 -13.88 -20.46 -49.36
CA LEU A 118 -13.36 -20.48 -50.72
C LEU A 118 -13.74 -21.81 -51.39
N GLY A 119 -14.37 -21.71 -52.56
CA GLY A 119 -14.94 -22.84 -53.30
C GLY A 119 -16.47 -22.88 -53.28
N ASP A 120 -17.11 -22.20 -52.32
CA ASP A 120 -18.57 -22.05 -52.28
C ASP A 120 -19.04 -20.80 -53.05
N ILE A 121 -20.31 -20.79 -53.45
CA ILE A 121 -20.95 -19.61 -54.07
C ILE A 121 -21.13 -18.54 -53.00
N ILE A 122 -20.63 -17.33 -53.27
CA ILE A 122 -20.81 -16.21 -52.34
C ILE A 122 -22.27 -15.76 -52.30
N ASP A 123 -22.80 -15.64 -51.10
CA ASP A 123 -24.13 -15.09 -50.89
C ASP A 123 -24.10 -13.56 -51.09
N LYS A 124 -24.92 -13.06 -52.01
CA LYS A 124 -24.98 -11.63 -52.32
C LYS A 124 -25.68 -10.85 -51.21
N ASP A 125 -26.43 -11.51 -50.34
CA ASP A 125 -27.12 -10.89 -49.22
C ASP A 125 -26.13 -10.37 -48.16
N TYR A 126 -24.88 -10.86 -48.16
CA TYR A 126 -23.79 -10.33 -47.33
C TYR A 126 -23.52 -8.84 -47.57
N LEU A 127 -23.85 -8.34 -48.76
CA LEU A 127 -23.58 -6.96 -49.18
C LEU A 127 -24.77 -6.01 -48.93
N ILE A 128 -25.90 -6.54 -48.44
CA ILE A 128 -27.17 -5.79 -48.29
C ILE A 128 -27.51 -5.52 -46.79
N TYR A 129 -26.65 -5.94 -45.87
CA TYR A 129 -26.89 -5.83 -44.43
C TYR A 129 -27.16 -4.38 -43.99
N LYS A 130 -28.31 -4.16 -43.35
CA LYS A 130 -28.67 -2.88 -42.73
C LYS A 130 -28.29 -2.89 -41.26
N GLU A 131 -27.60 -1.80 -40.89
CA GLU A 131 -27.04 -1.46 -39.59
C GLU A 131 -27.86 -1.97 -38.39
N ASN A 132 -27.19 -2.60 -37.41
CA ASN A 132 -27.83 -3.03 -36.17
C ASN A 132 -26.99 -2.59 -34.96
N GLU A 133 -27.70 -2.22 -33.89
CA GLU A 133 -27.14 -1.59 -32.69
C GLU A 133 -26.03 -2.43 -32.03
N LYS A 134 -24.99 -1.75 -31.53
CA LYS A 134 -23.82 -2.27 -30.77
C LYS A 134 -24.15 -3.29 -29.65
N LYS A 135 -25.41 -3.40 -29.21
CA LYS A 135 -25.83 -4.17 -28.02
C LYS A 135 -25.60 -5.69 -28.11
N ASN A 136 -25.59 -6.28 -29.31
CA ASN A 136 -25.46 -7.74 -29.45
C ASN A 136 -24.03 -8.24 -29.65
N TYR A 137 -23.00 -7.37 -29.60
CA TYR A 137 -21.62 -7.80 -29.88
C TYR A 137 -20.90 -8.42 -28.66
N ILE A 138 -21.33 -8.07 -27.44
CA ILE A 138 -20.68 -8.44 -26.17
C ILE A 138 -20.57 -9.96 -25.98
N GLU A 139 -21.61 -10.72 -26.34
CA GLU A 139 -21.63 -12.18 -26.16
C GLU A 139 -20.56 -12.88 -26.99
N PHE A 140 -20.20 -12.30 -28.13
CA PHE A 140 -19.21 -12.83 -29.06
C PHE A 140 -17.77 -12.43 -28.70
N LEU A 141 -17.61 -11.44 -27.81
CA LEU A 141 -16.30 -11.00 -27.32
C LEU A 141 -15.79 -11.88 -26.17
N LYS A 142 -16.69 -12.37 -25.31
CA LYS A 142 -16.33 -13.11 -24.08
C LYS A 142 -15.42 -14.32 -24.33
N PRO A 143 -15.68 -15.18 -25.34
CA PRO A 143 -14.85 -16.38 -25.55
C PRO A 143 -13.43 -16.09 -26.02
N PHE A 144 -13.16 -14.87 -26.51
CA PHE A 144 -11.83 -14.45 -26.93
C PHE A 144 -10.90 -14.13 -25.76
N ILE A 145 -11.48 -13.86 -24.57
CA ILE A 145 -10.73 -13.55 -23.37
C ILE A 145 -10.21 -14.84 -22.74
N ASP A 146 -8.89 -15.01 -22.78
CA ASP A 146 -8.21 -15.93 -21.89
C ASP A 146 -7.78 -15.17 -20.63
N LEU A 147 -8.60 -15.29 -19.57
CA LEU A 147 -8.31 -14.66 -18.28
C LEU A 147 -6.94 -15.10 -17.75
N SER A 148 -6.52 -16.34 -17.99
CA SER A 148 -5.25 -16.86 -17.48
C SER A 148 -4.02 -16.24 -18.16
N ALA A 149 -4.09 -16.01 -19.48
CA ALA A 149 -3.02 -15.35 -20.23
C ALA A 149 -2.94 -13.84 -19.90
N ILE A 150 -4.10 -13.19 -19.78
CA ILE A 150 -4.23 -11.78 -19.40
C ILE A 150 -3.74 -11.55 -17.96
N ARG A 151 -3.99 -12.49 -17.04
CA ARG A 151 -3.49 -12.45 -15.64
C ARG A 151 -1.98 -12.36 -15.53
N HIS A 152 -1.25 -12.96 -16.46
CA HIS A 152 0.20 -13.07 -16.38
C HIS A 152 0.93 -11.95 -17.12
N ASN A 153 0.45 -11.53 -18.31
CA ASN A 153 1.12 -10.51 -19.10
C ASN A 153 0.54 -9.09 -18.89
N SER A 154 -0.78 -8.97 -18.65
CA SER A 154 -1.46 -7.67 -18.69
C SER A 154 -1.90 -7.15 -17.31
N ALA A 155 -1.75 -7.94 -16.24
CA ALA A 155 -2.15 -7.51 -14.88
C ALA A 155 -1.33 -6.31 -14.37
N ASN A 156 -0.02 -6.29 -14.65
CA ASN A 156 0.86 -5.16 -14.31
C ASN A 156 0.49 -3.90 -15.10
N TYR A 157 0.26 -4.03 -16.41
CA TYR A 157 -0.21 -2.92 -17.24
C TYR A 157 -1.59 -2.39 -16.80
N TYR A 158 -2.53 -3.29 -16.49
CA TYR A 158 -3.86 -2.91 -15.99
C TYR A 158 -3.79 -2.20 -14.63
N SER A 159 -2.95 -2.70 -13.72
CA SER A 159 -2.66 -2.01 -12.45
C SER A 159 -2.18 -0.59 -12.71
N LEU A 160 -1.21 -0.38 -13.59
CA LEU A 160 -0.70 0.95 -13.95
C LEU A 160 -1.80 1.85 -14.52
N MET A 161 -2.63 1.34 -15.42
CA MET A 161 -3.73 2.11 -16.00
C MET A 161 -4.78 2.54 -14.95
N ARG A 162 -5.11 1.68 -13.99
CA ARG A 162 -6.00 2.06 -12.88
C ARG A 162 -5.35 3.06 -11.94
N LEU A 163 -4.10 2.85 -11.56
CA LEU A 163 -3.33 3.78 -10.75
C LEU A 163 -3.21 5.15 -11.42
N ARG A 164 -3.02 5.21 -12.75
CA ARG A 164 -3.03 6.47 -13.51
C ARG A 164 -4.34 7.21 -13.38
N LYS A 165 -5.46 6.51 -13.47
CA LYS A 165 -6.79 7.10 -13.31
C LYS A 165 -6.98 7.66 -11.89
N PHE A 166 -6.61 6.91 -10.85
CA PHE A 166 -6.71 7.37 -9.47
C PHE A 166 -5.77 8.54 -9.18
N HIS A 167 -4.51 8.40 -9.58
CA HIS A 167 -3.49 9.43 -9.41
C HIS A 167 -3.92 10.73 -10.09
N ASN A 168 -4.27 10.69 -11.37
CA ASN A 168 -4.74 11.85 -12.12
C ASN A 168 -5.98 12.50 -11.51
N ALA A 169 -6.95 11.71 -11.06
CA ALA A 169 -8.15 12.25 -10.41
C ALA A 169 -7.83 13.04 -9.13
N ILE A 170 -6.78 12.66 -8.40
CA ILE A 170 -6.43 13.24 -7.09
C ILE A 170 -5.40 14.36 -7.22
N THR A 171 -4.35 14.17 -8.03
CA THR A 171 -3.22 15.10 -8.16
C THR A 171 -3.35 16.02 -9.36
N LEU A 172 -4.24 15.72 -10.31
CA LEU A 172 -4.31 16.35 -11.64
C LEU A 172 -3.05 16.12 -12.49
N GLU A 173 -2.14 15.27 -12.03
CA GLU A 173 -0.92 14.90 -12.73
C GLU A 173 -1.11 13.56 -13.44
N SER A 174 -0.48 13.40 -14.59
CA SER A 174 -0.40 12.10 -15.27
C SER A 174 1.05 11.68 -15.38
N PHE A 175 1.26 10.38 -15.38
CA PHE A 175 2.57 9.78 -15.64
C PHE A 175 2.57 9.02 -16.95
N GLU A 176 3.75 8.81 -17.49
CA GLU A 176 3.95 8.10 -18.74
C GLU A 176 3.83 6.60 -18.51
N ILE A 177 3.06 5.95 -19.36
CA ILE A 177 3.04 4.50 -19.48
C ILE A 177 3.54 4.25 -20.89
N ASN A 178 4.70 3.62 -21.01
CA ASN A 178 5.19 3.20 -22.32
C ASN A 178 4.22 2.14 -22.82
N GLU A 179 3.37 2.52 -23.78
CA GLU A 179 2.34 1.64 -24.30
C GLU A 179 2.99 0.37 -24.84
N GLN A 180 2.87 -0.74 -24.09
CA GLN A 180 2.94 -2.04 -24.72
C GLN A 180 1.86 -2.03 -25.81
N LYS A 181 2.29 -2.25 -27.05
CA LYS A 181 1.42 -2.22 -28.23
C LYS A 181 0.21 -3.12 -27.95
N PRO A 182 -1.02 -2.58 -27.87
CA PRO A 182 -2.14 -3.31 -27.33
C PRO A 182 -2.37 -4.60 -28.12
N SER A 183 -2.43 -5.72 -27.41
CA SER A 183 -2.84 -6.99 -27.98
C SER A 183 -4.33 -6.97 -28.31
N THR A 184 -4.76 -7.84 -29.22
CA THR A 184 -6.18 -8.01 -29.53
C THR A 184 -6.98 -8.37 -28.28
N GLN A 185 -6.41 -9.17 -27.36
CA GLN A 185 -7.06 -9.55 -26.11
C GLN A 185 -7.28 -8.35 -25.18
N GLU A 186 -6.31 -7.44 -25.08
CA GLU A 186 -6.45 -6.21 -24.29
C GLU A 186 -7.48 -5.25 -24.88
N LEU A 187 -7.54 -5.11 -26.20
CA LEU A 187 -8.59 -4.31 -26.86
C LEU A 187 -10.00 -4.84 -26.53
N VAL A 188 -10.20 -6.15 -26.66
CA VAL A 188 -11.47 -6.81 -26.39
C VAL A 188 -11.86 -6.66 -24.92
N TYR A 189 -10.91 -6.86 -24.00
CA TYR A 189 -11.10 -6.64 -22.58
C TYR A 189 -11.47 -5.18 -22.28
N LYS A 190 -10.72 -4.21 -22.83
CA LYS A 190 -10.97 -2.77 -22.65
C LYS A 190 -12.41 -2.41 -23.02
N SER A 191 -12.86 -2.90 -24.17
CA SER A 191 -14.23 -2.65 -24.64
C SER A 191 -15.30 -3.30 -23.77
N LEU A 192 -15.02 -4.44 -23.14
CA LEU A 192 -15.97 -5.14 -22.28
C LEU A 192 -16.08 -4.53 -20.87
N PHE A 193 -14.98 -4.00 -20.33
CA PHE A 193 -14.90 -3.65 -18.91
C PHE A 193 -14.58 -2.18 -18.60
N GLU A 194 -14.10 -1.37 -19.55
CA GLU A 194 -13.83 0.06 -19.28
C GLU A 194 -15.04 0.98 -19.38
N GLY A 195 -16.07 0.60 -20.16
CA GLY A 195 -17.34 1.35 -20.22
C GLY A 195 -18.04 1.44 -18.86
N ASP A 196 -17.77 0.49 -17.97
CA ASP A 196 -18.36 0.39 -16.64
C ASP A 196 -17.71 1.29 -15.60
N LEU A 197 -16.57 1.94 -15.83
CA LEU A 197 -15.91 2.67 -14.74
C LEU A 197 -16.73 3.88 -14.24
N LYS A 198 -17.33 4.65 -15.17
CA LYS A 198 -18.22 5.78 -14.82
C LYS A 198 -19.61 5.32 -14.34
N MET A 199 -20.08 4.17 -14.83
CA MET A 199 -21.40 3.62 -14.53
C MET A 199 -21.43 2.81 -13.23
N ALA A 200 -20.39 2.03 -12.92
CA ALA A 200 -20.23 1.23 -11.70
C ALA A 200 -19.99 2.11 -10.46
N MET A 201 -19.24 3.20 -10.59
CA MET A 201 -19.14 4.23 -9.54
C MET A 201 -20.51 4.81 -9.15
N ALA A 202 -21.43 4.90 -10.12
CA ALA A 202 -22.78 5.40 -9.91
C ALA A 202 -23.75 4.32 -9.41
N LYS A 203 -23.55 3.05 -9.78
CA LYS A 203 -24.41 1.90 -9.46
C LYS A 203 -24.16 1.30 -8.08
N ASP A 204 -22.91 1.11 -7.67
CA ASP A 204 -22.59 0.53 -6.35
C ASP A 204 -22.99 1.45 -5.18
N ALA A 205 -23.02 2.76 -5.43
CA ALA A 205 -23.48 3.78 -4.48
C ALA A 205 -25.01 3.94 -4.42
N GLU A 206 -25.78 3.17 -5.20
CA GLU A 206 -27.25 3.26 -5.29
C GLU A 206 -27.94 2.22 -4.39
N LYS A 207 -27.30 1.06 -4.21
CA LYS A 207 -27.89 -0.16 -3.65
C LYS A 207 -28.42 -0.02 -2.20
N GLY A 208 -27.71 0.69 -1.31
CA GLY A 208 -28.15 0.86 0.08
C GLY A 208 -29.23 1.93 0.33
N LEU A 209 -29.51 2.81 -0.66
CA LEU A 209 -30.61 3.78 -0.57
C LEU A 209 -31.93 3.17 -1.05
N TYR A 210 -31.86 2.20 -1.96
CA TYR A 210 -33.01 1.44 -2.44
C TYR A 210 -33.64 0.62 -1.32
N GLU A 211 -32.85 -0.04 -0.46
CA GLU A 211 -33.35 -0.85 0.66
C GLU A 211 -34.20 -0.03 1.65
N VAL A 212 -33.81 1.22 1.96
CA VAL A 212 -34.56 2.10 2.89
C VAL A 212 -35.82 2.69 2.26
N ILE A 213 -35.81 2.98 0.95
CA ILE A 213 -37.01 3.44 0.22
C ILE A 213 -38.00 2.28 0.11
N GLU A 214 -37.51 1.07 -0.16
CA GLU A 214 -38.29 -0.15 -0.26
C GLU A 214 -38.98 -0.48 1.07
N ASP A 215 -38.28 -0.34 2.21
CA ASP A 215 -38.87 -0.49 3.55
C ASP A 215 -39.96 0.57 3.85
N LEU A 216 -39.73 1.83 3.48
CA LEU A 216 -40.70 2.92 3.67
C LEU A 216 -41.92 2.78 2.75
N GLU A 217 -41.73 2.32 1.52
CA GLU A 217 -42.81 2.03 0.57
C GLU A 217 -43.62 0.79 1.00
N ALA A 218 -42.96 -0.22 1.56
CA ALA A 218 -43.64 -1.37 2.18
C ALA A 218 -44.48 -0.95 3.40
N ARG A 219 -43.93 -0.10 4.28
CA ARG A 219 -44.66 0.44 5.44
C ARG A 219 -45.82 1.35 5.02
N LYS A 220 -45.63 2.16 3.97
CA LYS A 220 -46.71 2.96 3.37
C LYS A 220 -47.84 2.07 2.86
N ALA A 221 -47.53 0.98 2.16
CA ALA A 221 -48.52 0.05 1.64
C ALA A 221 -49.35 -0.60 2.77
N GLU A 222 -48.71 -0.93 3.90
CA GLU A 222 -49.39 -1.46 5.09
C GLU A 222 -50.39 -0.45 5.69
N VAL A 223 -49.98 0.81 5.87
CA VAL A 223 -50.83 1.88 6.41
C VAL A 223 -52.00 2.19 5.46
N VAL A 224 -51.75 2.22 4.14
CA VAL A 224 -52.80 2.38 3.12
C VAL A 224 -53.80 1.23 3.16
N GLU A 225 -53.34 0.00 3.38
CA GLU A 225 -54.23 -1.16 3.49
C GLU A 225 -55.10 -1.14 4.74
N ASN A 226 -54.63 -0.56 5.84
CA ASN A 226 -55.43 -0.31 7.04
C ASN A 226 -56.48 0.80 6.84
N LEU A 227 -56.27 1.68 5.85
CA LEU A 227 -57.16 2.78 5.48
C LEU A 227 -58.14 2.44 4.33
N LYS A 228 -58.17 1.19 3.86
CA LYS A 228 -59.17 0.74 2.87
C LYS A 228 -60.39 0.13 3.57
N PRO A 229 -61.61 0.63 3.32
CA PRO A 229 -62.81 0.02 3.86
C PRO A 229 -63.01 -1.35 3.20
N ARG A 230 -63.17 -2.39 4.02
CA ARG A 230 -63.47 -3.73 3.52
C ARG A 230 -64.91 -4.04 3.90
N GLY A 231 -65.78 -4.11 2.90
CA GLY A 231 -67.23 -4.25 3.10
C GLY A 231 -67.65 -5.46 3.96
N ASN A 232 -68.95 -5.55 4.25
CA ASN A 232 -69.64 -6.37 5.27
C ASN A 232 -69.46 -7.91 5.26
N LYS A 233 -68.33 -8.46 4.79
CA LYS A 233 -68.04 -9.90 4.88
C LYS A 233 -67.27 -10.22 6.15
N GLY A 234 -68.02 -10.30 7.24
CA GLY A 234 -67.97 -11.38 8.24
C GLY A 234 -66.75 -11.58 9.14
N GLU A 235 -65.53 -11.19 8.80
CA GLU A 235 -64.34 -11.71 9.53
C GLU A 235 -63.42 -10.68 10.20
N ARG A 236 -63.73 -9.37 10.15
CA ARG A 236 -62.97 -8.37 10.93
C ARG A 236 -63.84 -7.24 11.49
N MET A 237 -64.90 -7.57 12.23
CA MET A 237 -65.41 -6.62 13.25
C MET A 237 -64.26 -6.36 14.23
N GLY A 238 -63.81 -5.11 14.34
CA GLY A 238 -62.69 -4.74 15.21
C GLY A 238 -61.60 -3.87 14.56
N ARG A 239 -61.67 -3.61 13.25
CA ARG A 239 -60.77 -2.64 12.62
C ARG A 239 -61.28 -1.21 12.84
N PRO A 240 -60.42 -0.28 13.30
CA PRO A 240 -60.82 1.10 13.62
C PRO A 240 -61.59 1.82 12.52
N LEU A 241 -61.19 1.71 11.24
CA LEU A 241 -61.89 2.40 10.14
C LEU A 241 -63.27 1.81 9.81
N ASP A 242 -63.40 0.49 9.80
CA ASP A 242 -64.67 -0.18 9.52
C ASP A 242 -65.65 0.04 10.69
N MET A 243 -65.16 0.00 11.94
CA MET A 243 -65.93 0.35 13.13
C MET A 243 -66.36 1.82 13.09
N LEU A 244 -65.48 2.73 12.67
CA LEU A 244 -65.82 4.14 12.52
C LEU A 244 -66.97 4.36 11.53
N ILE A 245 -66.93 3.69 10.37
CA ILE A 245 -67.97 3.82 9.33
C ILE A 245 -69.30 3.23 9.82
N MET A 246 -69.27 2.09 10.50
CA MET A 246 -70.46 1.46 11.07
C MET A 246 -71.05 2.29 12.20
N ASP A 247 -70.25 2.63 13.20
CA ASP A 247 -70.67 3.40 14.37
C ASP A 247 -71.24 4.75 13.95
N LYS A 248 -70.70 5.40 12.90
CA LYS A 248 -71.25 6.65 12.36
C LYS A 248 -72.64 6.48 11.75
N LYS A 249 -72.83 5.43 10.95
CA LYS A 249 -74.16 5.11 10.38
C LYS A 249 -75.18 4.77 11.47
N THR A 250 -74.77 4.01 12.47
CA THR A 250 -75.64 3.65 13.60
C THR A 250 -75.95 4.87 14.47
N LEU A 251 -75.00 5.78 14.68
CA LEU A 251 -75.22 7.01 15.44
C LEU A 251 -76.19 7.98 14.73
N ASP A 252 -76.20 8.01 13.40
CA ASP A 252 -77.15 8.80 12.61
C ASP A 252 -78.62 8.37 12.81
N GLU A 253 -78.84 7.14 13.30
CA GLU A 253 -80.16 6.57 13.60
C GLU A 253 -80.55 6.72 15.10
N TYR A 254 -79.64 7.16 15.96
CA TYR A 254 -79.83 7.32 17.42
C TYR A 254 -80.04 8.78 17.83
N THR A 255 -80.83 9.01 18.88
CA THR A 255 -80.96 10.30 19.57
C THR A 255 -80.05 10.36 20.81
N ARG A 256 -79.72 11.57 21.28
CA ARG A 256 -78.81 11.77 22.44
C ARG A 256 -79.38 11.24 23.78
N TYR A 257 -80.62 10.76 23.77
CA TYR A 257 -81.34 10.26 24.93
C TYR A 257 -81.44 8.72 24.94
N ASP A 258 -80.91 8.05 23.90
CA ASP A 258 -80.94 6.59 23.78
C ASP A 258 -79.83 5.94 24.58
N ASP A 259 -80.18 4.87 25.32
CA ASP A 259 -79.24 4.10 26.13
C ASP A 259 -78.12 3.51 25.26
N GLY A 260 -76.88 3.88 25.57
CA GLY A 260 -75.69 3.47 24.82
C GLY A 260 -75.17 4.48 23.81
N TYR A 261 -75.87 5.61 23.58
CA TYR A 261 -75.39 6.72 22.75
C TYR A 261 -74.00 7.19 23.20
N GLU A 262 -73.77 7.32 24.51
CA GLU A 262 -72.49 7.79 25.07
C GLU A 262 -71.35 6.80 24.83
N LEU A 263 -71.60 5.50 25.00
CA LEU A 263 -70.61 4.44 24.73
C LEU A 263 -70.26 4.36 23.23
N LEU A 264 -71.25 4.46 22.35
CA LEU A 264 -71.05 4.49 20.90
C LEU A 264 -70.30 5.77 20.49
N SER A 265 -70.67 6.92 21.05
CA SER A 265 -70.01 8.21 20.82
C SER A 265 -68.54 8.20 21.25
N ASN A 266 -68.21 7.58 22.39
CA ASN A 266 -66.83 7.49 22.88
C ASN A 266 -65.96 6.55 22.02
N ARG A 267 -66.49 5.38 21.66
CA ARG A 267 -65.81 4.44 20.75
C ARG A 267 -65.60 5.03 19.35
N LEU A 268 -66.58 5.79 18.85
CA LEU A 268 -66.46 6.53 17.60
C LEU A 268 -65.30 7.53 17.68
N LYS A 269 -65.21 8.33 18.75
CA LYS A 269 -64.08 9.25 18.99
C LYS A 269 -62.72 8.54 19.09
N GLU A 270 -62.65 7.38 19.72
CA GLU A 270 -61.42 6.59 19.83
C GLU A 270 -60.96 6.08 18.46
N ASN A 271 -61.89 5.57 17.66
CA ASN A 271 -61.61 5.10 16.30
C ASN A 271 -61.26 6.25 15.35
N GLU A 272 -61.93 7.40 15.47
CA GLU A 272 -61.56 8.63 14.77
C GLU A 272 -60.11 9.01 15.08
N LYS A 273 -59.71 8.98 16.35
CA LYS A 273 -58.34 9.30 16.78
C LYS A 273 -57.31 8.33 16.19
N ILE A 274 -57.62 7.04 16.10
CA ILE A 274 -56.72 6.03 15.50
C ILE A 274 -56.59 6.26 13.99
N VAL A 275 -57.70 6.46 13.29
CA VAL A 275 -57.72 6.72 11.83
C VAL A 275 -57.02 8.04 11.51
N GLU A 276 -57.23 9.10 12.30
CA GLU A 276 -56.46 10.35 12.22
C GLU A 276 -54.96 10.11 12.46
N GLY A 277 -54.61 9.24 13.41
CA GLY A 277 -53.23 8.82 13.67
C GLY A 277 -52.59 8.19 12.43
N TRP A 278 -53.28 7.26 11.78
CA TRP A 278 -52.81 6.65 10.52
C TRP A 278 -52.73 7.65 9.37
N ASN A 279 -53.67 8.57 9.25
CA ASN A 279 -53.59 9.64 8.24
C ASN A 279 -52.38 10.56 8.47
N LYS A 280 -52.08 10.90 9.73
CA LYS A 280 -50.88 11.66 10.09
C LYS A 280 -49.60 10.87 9.84
N GLU A 281 -49.59 9.57 10.13
CA GLU A 281 -48.48 8.67 9.81
C GLU A 281 -48.25 8.58 8.30
N LEU A 282 -49.32 8.45 7.51
CA LEU A 282 -49.25 8.40 6.05
C LEU A 282 -48.67 9.69 5.45
N ILE A 283 -49.13 10.86 5.93
CA ILE A 283 -48.58 12.16 5.54
C ILE A 283 -47.10 12.28 5.94
N SER A 284 -46.74 11.79 7.14
CA SER A 284 -45.34 11.77 7.61
C SER A 284 -44.47 10.88 6.74
N ILE A 285 -44.92 9.67 6.41
CA ILE A 285 -44.20 8.75 5.52
C ILE A 285 -44.08 9.35 4.12
N ASP A 286 -45.14 9.96 3.57
CA ASP A 286 -45.08 10.63 2.27
C ASP A 286 -44.11 11.81 2.24
N ASN A 287 -44.05 12.58 3.33
CA ASN A 287 -43.10 13.66 3.47
C ASN A 287 -41.66 13.13 3.62
N GLN A 288 -41.45 12.06 4.38
CA GLN A 288 -40.15 11.40 4.49
C GLN A 288 -39.70 10.85 3.13
N ILE A 289 -40.57 10.16 2.38
CA ILE A 289 -40.28 9.67 1.04
C ILE A 289 -39.93 10.84 0.11
N LYS A 290 -40.73 11.93 0.10
CA LYS A 290 -40.45 13.14 -0.69
C LYS A 290 -39.13 13.80 -0.30
N GLU A 291 -38.79 13.86 0.99
CA GLU A 291 -37.55 14.41 1.49
C GLU A 291 -36.33 13.54 1.10
N LYS A 292 -36.45 12.21 1.16
CA LYS A 292 -35.41 11.28 0.67
C LYS A 292 -35.22 11.37 -0.85
N TYR A 293 -36.32 11.50 -1.60
CA TYR A 293 -36.28 11.78 -3.05
C TYR A 293 -35.73 13.18 -3.38
N LYS A 294 -35.80 14.15 -2.46
CA LYS A 294 -35.16 15.47 -2.60
C LYS A 294 -33.67 15.42 -2.25
N LEU A 295 -33.29 14.68 -1.20
CA LEU A 295 -31.89 14.37 -0.86
C LEU A 295 -31.17 13.58 -1.97
N LYS A 296 -31.90 12.70 -2.68
CA LYS A 296 -31.46 11.96 -3.89
C LYS A 296 -30.97 12.89 -5.01
N LYS A 297 -31.52 14.10 -5.11
CA LYS A 297 -31.30 14.99 -6.26
C LYS A 297 -30.03 15.85 -6.15
N ASP A 298 -29.58 16.22 -4.93
CA ASP A 298 -28.57 17.29 -4.80
C ASP A 298 -27.27 16.99 -3.99
N LEU A 299 -27.16 16.02 -3.05
CA LEU A 299 -26.15 16.20 -1.96
C LEU A 299 -25.12 15.13 -1.56
N LYS A 300 -25.15 13.83 -1.93
CA LYS A 300 -24.21 12.85 -1.30
C LYS A 300 -23.08 12.23 -2.13
N ARG A 301 -22.99 12.48 -3.44
CA ARG A 301 -21.91 11.91 -4.28
C ARG A 301 -20.75 12.88 -4.55
N LYS A 302 -20.99 14.19 -4.63
CA LYS A 302 -19.92 15.18 -4.87
C LYS A 302 -19.16 15.55 -3.59
N VAL A 303 -19.81 15.61 -2.43
CA VAL A 303 -19.17 16.04 -1.16
C VAL A 303 -18.25 14.94 -0.60
N ILE A 304 -18.71 13.69 -0.52
CA ILE A 304 -17.92 12.56 0.03
C ILE A 304 -16.72 12.23 -0.87
N VAL A 305 -16.92 12.22 -2.19
CA VAL A 305 -15.82 11.99 -3.14
C VAL A 305 -14.79 13.12 -3.02
N LYS A 306 -15.24 14.38 -2.95
CA LYS A 306 -14.35 15.54 -2.80
C LYS A 306 -13.64 15.58 -1.44
N GLU A 307 -14.30 15.17 -0.36
CA GLU A 307 -13.69 15.06 0.97
C GLU A 307 -12.60 13.99 0.99
N ARG A 308 -12.85 12.84 0.35
CA ARG A 308 -11.85 11.77 0.23
C ARG A 308 -10.71 12.11 -0.73
N GLU A 309 -11.00 12.80 -1.84
CA GLU A 309 -9.99 13.39 -2.72
C GLU A 309 -9.11 14.38 -1.94
N ASN A 310 -9.70 15.24 -1.12
CA ASN A 310 -8.96 16.16 -0.26
C ASN A 310 -8.08 15.39 0.74
N GLN A 311 -8.61 14.38 1.43
CA GLN A 311 -7.84 13.56 2.37
C GLN A 311 -6.65 12.86 1.69
N LEU A 312 -6.87 12.28 0.51
CA LEU A 312 -5.80 11.64 -0.27
C LEU A 312 -4.79 12.66 -0.79
N SER A 313 -5.26 13.83 -1.22
CA SER A 313 -4.39 14.94 -1.63
C SER A 313 -3.49 15.39 -0.48
N GLU A 314 -4.03 15.53 0.74
CA GLU A 314 -3.24 15.85 1.93
C GLU A 314 -2.24 14.73 2.26
N LYS A 315 -2.63 13.45 2.20
CA LYS A 315 -1.69 12.33 2.38
C LYS A 315 -0.56 12.36 1.34
N ILE A 316 -0.87 12.64 0.07
CA ILE A 316 0.15 12.77 -0.99
C ILE A 316 1.06 13.97 -0.72
N LYS A 317 0.54 15.11 -0.24
CA LYS A 317 1.37 16.24 0.18
C LYS A 317 2.29 15.86 1.34
N THR A 318 1.77 15.14 2.34
CA THR A 318 2.59 14.60 3.44
C THR A 318 3.70 13.72 2.89
N LEU A 319 3.36 12.73 2.04
CA LEU A 319 4.35 11.86 1.39
C LEU A 319 5.40 12.67 0.63
N ARG A 320 5.00 13.63 -0.19
CA ARG A 320 5.91 14.48 -0.99
C ARG A 320 6.76 15.43 -0.15
N SER A 321 6.35 15.74 1.08
CA SER A 321 7.15 16.54 2.02
C SER A 321 8.31 15.75 2.65
N LEU A 322 8.21 14.42 2.64
CA LEU A 322 9.30 13.53 3.01
C LEU A 322 10.38 13.54 1.92
N LYS A 323 11.53 12.95 2.22
CA LYS A 323 12.66 12.83 1.29
C LYS A 323 13.36 11.49 1.44
N GLY A 324 13.98 11.04 0.37
CA GLY A 324 14.78 9.83 0.44
C GLY A 324 15.12 9.21 -0.90
N ARG A 325 15.69 8.02 -0.83
CA ARG A 325 16.06 7.25 -2.01
C ARG A 325 15.33 5.92 -2.02
N ILE A 326 14.73 5.58 -3.15
CA ILE A 326 13.91 4.39 -3.33
C ILE A 326 14.59 3.51 -4.37
N ALA A 327 14.81 2.25 -4.03
CA ALA A 327 15.18 1.24 -5.02
C ALA A 327 13.91 0.57 -5.55
N LEU A 328 13.65 0.68 -6.85
CA LEU A 328 12.57 -0.04 -7.53
C LEU A 328 13.16 -1.25 -8.27
N ILE A 329 12.87 -2.45 -7.81
CA ILE A 329 13.30 -3.70 -8.46
C ILE A 329 12.05 -4.29 -9.14
N ASP A 330 11.87 -3.97 -10.41
CA ASP A 330 10.71 -4.38 -11.21
C ASP A 330 11.16 -4.55 -12.66
N ASP A 331 10.82 -5.68 -13.29
CA ASP A 331 11.17 -5.97 -14.69
C ASP A 331 10.40 -5.07 -15.67
N MET A 332 9.27 -4.51 -15.23
CA MET A 332 8.45 -3.55 -15.94
C MET A 332 8.65 -2.12 -15.42
N ALA A 333 9.74 -1.81 -14.68
CA ALA A 333 10.02 -0.46 -14.21
C ALA A 333 9.98 0.58 -15.34
N GLN A 334 10.66 0.27 -16.45
CA GLN A 334 10.71 1.10 -17.66
C GLN A 334 9.39 1.16 -18.45
N GLU A 335 8.41 0.31 -18.13
CA GLU A 335 7.10 0.32 -18.80
C GLU A 335 6.08 1.27 -18.14
N GLY A 336 6.47 1.94 -17.06
CA GLY A 336 5.66 2.98 -16.41
C GLY A 336 5.59 2.86 -14.89
N TRP A 337 6.10 1.79 -14.28
CA TRP A 337 6.17 1.68 -12.82
C TRP A 337 7.14 2.70 -12.20
N GLU A 338 8.27 2.96 -12.84
CA GLU A 338 9.17 4.04 -12.43
C GLU A 338 8.48 5.41 -12.53
N SER A 339 7.83 5.68 -13.68
CA SER A 339 7.11 6.93 -13.89
C SER A 339 5.98 7.13 -12.86
N PHE A 340 5.24 6.05 -12.55
CA PHE A 340 4.22 6.05 -11.51
C PHE A 340 4.78 6.40 -10.12
N TYR A 341 5.81 5.69 -9.66
CA TYR A 341 6.38 5.94 -8.34
C TYR A 341 7.02 7.32 -8.25
N SER A 342 7.75 7.76 -9.28
CA SER A 342 8.32 9.11 -9.37
C SER A 342 7.24 10.18 -9.32
N SER A 343 6.13 10.01 -10.04
CA SER A 343 4.97 10.91 -9.98
C SER A 343 4.33 10.92 -8.60
N LEU A 344 4.15 9.75 -7.97
CA LEU A 344 3.55 9.66 -6.64
C LEU A 344 4.40 10.34 -5.56
N LEU A 345 5.69 10.03 -5.52
CA LEU A 345 6.64 10.48 -4.51
C LEU A 345 7.10 11.93 -4.70
N GLY A 346 7.11 12.43 -5.94
CA GLY A 346 7.58 13.77 -6.27
C GLY A 346 9.10 13.92 -6.23
N SER A 347 9.58 15.14 -6.45
CA SER A 347 11.01 15.45 -6.69
C SER A 347 11.93 15.33 -5.48
N ASN A 348 11.38 15.25 -4.26
CA ASN A 348 12.17 15.06 -3.04
C ASN A 348 12.69 13.63 -2.87
N PHE A 349 12.26 12.73 -3.75
CA PHE A 349 12.70 11.36 -3.80
C PHE A 349 13.51 11.07 -5.06
N GLU A 350 14.60 10.32 -4.87
CA GLU A 350 15.34 9.70 -5.96
C GLU A 350 14.85 8.26 -6.13
N VAL A 351 14.14 7.97 -7.22
CA VAL A 351 13.72 6.61 -7.58
C VAL A 351 14.76 6.02 -8.52
N VAL A 352 15.44 4.96 -8.09
CA VAL A 352 16.44 4.25 -8.89
C VAL A 352 15.90 2.88 -9.25
N SER A 353 15.67 2.66 -10.54
CA SER A 353 15.13 1.42 -11.07
C SER A 353 16.21 0.41 -11.40
N PHE A 354 15.98 -0.85 -11.02
CA PHE A 354 16.77 -2.00 -11.38
C PHE A 354 15.88 -2.96 -12.19
N CYS A 355 16.20 -3.13 -13.46
CA CYS A 355 15.46 -3.98 -14.41
C CYS A 355 16.27 -5.27 -14.66
N PRO A 356 15.98 -6.39 -13.96
CA PRO A 356 16.73 -7.61 -14.14
C PRO A 356 16.57 -8.15 -15.57
N ILE A 357 17.70 -8.49 -16.22
CA ILE A 357 17.71 -8.95 -17.62
C ILE A 357 16.93 -10.25 -17.76
N SER A 358 16.10 -10.34 -18.81
CA SER A 358 15.17 -11.45 -19.11
C SER A 358 15.75 -12.88 -19.21
N ASP A 359 17.08 -13.05 -19.17
CA ASP A 359 17.73 -14.37 -19.15
C ASP A 359 17.95 -14.86 -17.71
N PHE A 360 16.94 -15.56 -17.18
CA PHE A 360 16.96 -16.18 -15.85
C PHE A 360 18.20 -17.06 -15.58
N LYS A 361 18.87 -17.61 -16.60
CA LYS A 361 20.07 -18.44 -16.41
C LYS A 361 21.31 -17.64 -16.00
N LYS A 362 21.34 -16.34 -16.29
CA LYS A 362 22.43 -15.43 -15.91
C LYS A 362 22.09 -14.57 -14.68
N PHE A 363 20.94 -14.84 -14.06
CA PHE A 363 20.48 -14.07 -12.92
C PHE A 363 21.29 -14.38 -11.66
N ASP A 364 22.00 -13.37 -11.15
CA ASP A 364 22.68 -13.42 -9.86
C ASP A 364 22.01 -12.45 -8.87
N ALA A 365 21.16 -13.01 -8.01
CA ALA A 365 20.47 -12.27 -6.95
C ALA A 365 21.43 -11.57 -5.98
N LYS A 366 22.62 -12.14 -5.75
CA LYS A 366 23.59 -11.60 -4.79
C LYS A 366 24.26 -10.34 -5.34
N THR A 367 24.65 -10.36 -6.62
CA THR A 367 25.22 -9.18 -7.28
C THR A 367 24.21 -8.06 -7.38
N LEU A 368 22.98 -8.35 -7.81
CA LEU A 368 21.90 -7.35 -7.84
C LEU A 368 21.61 -6.76 -6.44
N ALA A 369 21.55 -7.59 -5.39
CA ALA A 369 21.34 -7.11 -4.03
C ALA A 369 22.44 -6.14 -3.58
N LYS A 370 23.70 -6.37 -3.96
CA LYS A 370 24.80 -5.44 -3.69
C LYS A 370 24.64 -4.13 -4.44
N GLU A 371 24.32 -4.18 -5.74
CA GLU A 371 24.08 -2.99 -6.55
C GLU A 371 22.94 -2.12 -5.98
N VAL A 372 21.85 -2.77 -5.56
CA VAL A 372 20.72 -2.11 -4.89
C VAL A 372 21.13 -1.47 -3.57
N LEU A 373 21.97 -2.11 -2.76
CA LEU A 373 22.38 -1.55 -1.47
C LEU A 373 23.48 -0.50 -1.60
N ASN A 374 24.28 -0.51 -2.67
CA ASN A 374 25.31 0.51 -2.94
C ASN A 374 24.71 1.90 -3.13
N ILE A 375 23.46 1.98 -3.58
CA ILE A 375 22.77 3.27 -3.64
C ILE A 375 22.25 3.69 -2.27
N ASN A 376 22.46 2.96 -1.17
CA ASN A 376 21.96 3.30 0.17
C ASN A 376 20.46 3.71 0.19
N PRO A 377 19.53 2.82 -0.23
CA PRO A 377 18.11 3.17 -0.30
C PRO A 377 17.46 3.20 1.09
N HIS A 378 16.50 4.11 1.28
CA HIS A 378 15.67 4.18 2.49
C HIS A 378 14.42 3.27 2.42
N LEU A 379 14.07 2.81 1.21
CA LEU A 379 13.02 1.85 0.96
C LEU A 379 13.31 1.09 -0.33
N ILE A 380 13.01 -0.20 -0.32
CA ILE A 380 13.08 -1.06 -1.49
C ILE A 380 11.65 -1.50 -1.86
N LEU A 381 11.25 -1.22 -3.10
CA LEU A 381 10.03 -1.72 -3.72
C LEU A 381 10.42 -2.88 -4.62
N LEU A 382 9.94 -4.08 -4.32
CA LEU A 382 10.40 -5.31 -4.97
C LEU A 382 9.23 -6.05 -5.60
N ASP A 383 9.22 -6.18 -6.92
CA ASP A 383 8.28 -7.08 -7.57
C ASP A 383 8.60 -8.54 -7.25
N LEU A 384 7.57 -9.32 -6.98
CA LEU A 384 7.72 -10.73 -6.60
C LEU A 384 8.19 -11.61 -7.78
N ARG A 385 7.79 -11.28 -9.02
CA ARG A 385 7.93 -12.11 -10.21
C ARG A 385 8.56 -11.30 -11.35
N LEU A 386 9.87 -11.17 -11.29
CA LEU A 386 10.67 -10.38 -12.23
C LEU A 386 10.87 -11.05 -13.60
N TYR A 387 10.25 -12.21 -13.84
CA TYR A 387 10.43 -12.98 -15.09
C TYR A 387 9.15 -13.69 -15.53
N ASN A 388 8.74 -13.46 -16.79
CA ASN A 388 7.57 -14.12 -17.40
C ASN A 388 7.70 -15.65 -17.58
N LYS A 389 8.91 -16.22 -17.42
CA LYS A 389 9.22 -17.65 -17.65
C LYS A 389 9.73 -18.38 -16.40
N GLU A 390 9.33 -17.96 -15.20
CA GLU A 390 9.74 -18.70 -14.00
C GLU A 390 9.20 -20.13 -14.02
N ASN A 391 10.12 -21.09 -14.19
CA ASN A 391 9.82 -22.50 -14.00
C ASN A 391 9.35 -22.70 -12.55
N THR A 392 8.22 -23.37 -12.39
CA THR A 392 7.47 -23.57 -11.13
C THR A 392 8.21 -24.33 -10.02
N LYS A 393 9.47 -24.70 -10.22
CA LYS A 393 10.30 -25.36 -9.19
C LYS A 393 11.15 -24.33 -8.44
N GLY A 394 10.68 -23.93 -7.26
CA GLY A 394 11.44 -23.12 -6.30
C GLY A 394 10.74 -21.82 -5.88
N TYR A 395 11.47 -20.97 -5.16
CA TYR A 395 10.99 -19.63 -4.80
C TYR A 395 10.94 -18.69 -6.02
N PRO A 396 9.93 -17.81 -6.10
CA PRO A 396 9.93 -16.67 -7.03
C PRO A 396 11.23 -15.85 -6.94
N SER A 397 11.64 -15.25 -8.06
CA SER A 397 12.87 -14.43 -8.15
C SER A 397 12.90 -13.30 -7.12
N GLY A 398 11.77 -12.60 -6.91
CA GLY A 398 11.69 -11.56 -5.89
C GLY A 398 12.02 -12.11 -4.48
N ILE A 399 11.56 -13.31 -4.13
CA ILE A 399 11.92 -13.92 -2.83
C ILE A 399 13.42 -14.24 -2.75
N LYS A 400 14.06 -14.66 -3.85
CA LYS A 400 15.51 -14.91 -3.86
C LYS A 400 16.30 -13.62 -3.61
N ILE A 401 15.90 -12.51 -4.24
CA ILE A 401 16.51 -11.19 -4.01
C ILE A 401 16.28 -10.72 -2.58
N LEU A 402 15.05 -10.84 -2.09
CA LEU A 402 14.69 -10.51 -0.70
C LEU A 402 15.61 -11.24 0.30
N MET A 403 15.86 -12.53 0.08
CA MET A 403 16.75 -13.31 0.94
C MET A 403 18.21 -12.83 0.88
N GLU A 404 18.73 -12.46 -0.28
CA GLU A 404 20.09 -11.91 -0.40
C GLU A 404 20.19 -10.50 0.18
N LEU A 405 19.20 -9.62 -0.07
CA LEU A 405 19.10 -8.30 0.54
C LEU A 405 19.12 -8.40 2.07
N ARG A 406 18.32 -9.30 2.66
CA ARG A 406 18.29 -9.47 4.13
C ARG A 406 19.55 -10.07 4.73
N LYS A 407 20.34 -10.82 3.97
CA LYS A 407 21.66 -11.31 4.41
C LYS A 407 22.68 -10.18 4.48
N ILE A 408 22.62 -9.22 3.55
CA ILE A 408 23.58 -8.12 3.44
C ILE A 408 23.14 -6.94 4.31
N ASN A 409 21.89 -6.50 4.20
CA ASN A 409 21.30 -5.43 4.98
C ASN A 409 19.94 -5.86 5.57
N SER A 410 19.93 -5.92 6.90
CA SER A 410 18.77 -6.40 7.66
C SER A 410 17.79 -5.30 8.08
N ILE A 411 18.13 -4.02 7.88
CA ILE A 411 17.36 -2.88 8.40
C ILE A 411 16.52 -2.16 7.34
N THR A 412 16.98 -2.08 6.08
CA THR A 412 16.27 -1.33 5.04
C THR A 412 14.85 -1.86 4.82
N PRO A 413 13.80 -1.04 4.96
CA PRO A 413 12.43 -1.44 4.70
C PRO A 413 12.21 -1.98 3.30
N MET A 414 11.33 -2.97 3.20
CA MET A 414 10.92 -3.59 1.94
C MET A 414 9.41 -3.74 1.85
N ILE A 415 8.85 -3.23 0.76
CA ILE A 415 7.50 -3.60 0.30
C ILE A 415 7.67 -4.53 -0.89
N VAL A 416 7.12 -5.74 -0.79
CA VAL A 416 7.03 -6.64 -1.94
C VAL A 416 5.71 -6.43 -2.64
N CYS A 417 5.78 -6.12 -3.93
CA CYS A 417 4.64 -5.84 -4.79
C CYS A 417 4.36 -7.07 -5.68
N SER A 418 3.09 -7.40 -5.92
CA SER A 418 2.73 -8.52 -6.79
C SER A 418 1.27 -8.44 -7.20
N ALA A 419 0.94 -8.90 -8.41
CA ALA A 419 -0.45 -9.06 -8.86
C ALA A 419 -1.09 -10.40 -8.43
N SER A 420 -0.31 -11.33 -7.87
CA SER A 420 -0.80 -12.67 -7.46
C SER A 420 -1.43 -12.64 -6.07
N ASN A 421 -2.66 -13.14 -5.95
CA ASN A 421 -3.42 -13.21 -4.70
C ASN A 421 -3.21 -14.51 -3.88
N ARG A 422 -2.19 -15.32 -4.20
CA ARG A 422 -1.95 -16.57 -3.46
C ARG A 422 -1.47 -16.26 -2.03
N GLY A 423 -2.31 -16.51 -1.03
CA GLY A 423 -1.99 -16.25 0.39
C GLY A 423 -0.70 -16.93 0.89
N THR A 424 -0.32 -18.07 0.30
CA THR A 424 0.96 -18.74 0.56
C THR A 424 2.17 -17.85 0.23
N ASN A 425 2.07 -17.00 -0.78
CA ASN A 425 3.15 -16.09 -1.17
C ASN A 425 3.30 -14.96 -0.14
N ILE A 426 2.19 -14.44 0.38
CA ILE A 426 2.20 -13.36 1.39
C ILE A 426 2.93 -13.82 2.65
N ASN A 427 2.52 -14.95 3.22
CA ASN A 427 3.15 -15.50 4.42
C ASN A 427 4.62 -15.84 4.19
N THR A 428 4.96 -16.38 3.01
CA THR A 428 6.34 -16.66 2.64
C THR A 428 7.16 -15.38 2.61
N VAL A 429 6.71 -14.36 1.89
CA VAL A 429 7.40 -13.06 1.77
C VAL A 429 7.65 -12.42 3.13
N LEU A 430 6.64 -12.35 3.99
CA LEU A 430 6.77 -11.79 5.34
C LEU A 430 7.75 -12.63 6.20
N SER A 431 7.66 -13.96 6.14
CA SER A 431 8.59 -14.85 6.87
C SER A 431 10.04 -14.74 6.42
N LYS A 432 10.28 -14.28 5.18
CA LYS A 432 11.62 -14.04 4.63
C LYS A 432 12.14 -12.62 4.91
N GLY A 433 11.38 -11.80 5.61
CA GLY A 433 11.84 -10.51 6.15
C GLY A 433 11.36 -9.28 5.38
N ALA A 434 10.41 -9.39 4.46
CA ALA A 434 9.74 -8.20 3.95
C ALA A 434 8.92 -7.54 5.07
N ASN A 435 8.81 -6.21 5.05
CA ASN A 435 8.05 -5.46 6.05
C ASN A 435 6.57 -5.48 5.69
N TYR A 436 6.26 -5.31 4.41
CA TYR A 436 4.90 -5.35 3.90
C TYR A 436 4.80 -6.05 2.55
N TYR A 437 3.59 -6.46 2.24
CA TYR A 437 3.19 -6.97 0.95
C TYR A 437 2.06 -6.09 0.41
N TRP A 438 2.22 -5.59 -0.81
CA TRP A 438 1.19 -4.80 -1.48
C TRP A 438 0.70 -5.53 -2.73
N LEU A 439 -0.62 -5.76 -2.79
CA LEU A 439 -1.24 -6.46 -3.91
C LEU A 439 -1.55 -5.45 -5.01
N LYS A 440 -0.83 -5.55 -6.12
CA LYS A 440 -1.13 -4.83 -7.36
C LYS A 440 -2.54 -5.24 -7.81
N GLU A 441 -3.30 -4.30 -8.35
CA GLU A 441 -4.66 -4.57 -8.82
C GLU A 441 -4.65 -5.45 -10.07
N GLY A 442 -4.80 -6.75 -9.88
CA GLY A 442 -4.98 -7.70 -10.95
C GLY A 442 -6.37 -7.62 -11.58
N ILE A 443 -6.48 -8.16 -12.79
CA ILE A 443 -7.71 -8.21 -13.59
C ILE A 443 -8.81 -9.09 -12.96
N ASP A 444 -8.43 -10.06 -12.11
CA ASP A 444 -9.37 -10.91 -11.37
C ASP A 444 -9.98 -10.25 -10.14
N LEU A 445 -9.36 -9.17 -9.66
CA LEU A 445 -9.91 -8.38 -8.59
C LEU A 445 -10.97 -7.50 -9.25
N ASN A 446 -12.20 -8.03 -9.37
CA ASN A 446 -13.41 -7.28 -9.68
C ASN A 446 -13.74 -6.35 -8.50
N ASN A 447 -12.75 -5.57 -8.10
CA ASN A 447 -12.75 -4.68 -6.97
C ASN A 447 -13.54 -3.46 -7.39
N SER A 448 -14.62 -3.20 -6.66
CA SER A 448 -15.34 -1.93 -6.73
C SER A 448 -14.34 -0.77 -6.70
N LEU A 449 -14.71 0.34 -7.31
CA LEU A 449 -13.83 1.52 -7.33
C LEU A 449 -13.38 1.93 -5.92
N ASP A 450 -14.25 1.78 -4.93
CA ASP A 450 -13.92 2.02 -3.51
C ASP A 450 -12.74 1.15 -3.04
N LEU A 451 -12.73 -0.15 -3.38
CA LEU A 451 -11.63 -1.04 -3.05
C LEU A 451 -10.34 -0.64 -3.77
N GLY A 452 -10.42 -0.15 -5.01
CA GLY A 452 -9.24 0.34 -5.73
C GLY A 452 -8.66 1.61 -5.12
N VAL A 453 -9.52 2.57 -4.76
CA VAL A 453 -9.10 3.77 -4.02
C VAL A 453 -8.51 3.40 -2.66
N LYS A 454 -9.11 2.46 -1.92
CA LYS A 454 -8.56 1.94 -0.65
C LYS A 454 -7.19 1.27 -0.85
N ASN A 455 -6.98 0.56 -1.94
CA ASN A 455 -5.71 -0.08 -2.22
C ASN A 455 -4.60 0.93 -2.58
N TYR A 456 -4.96 1.98 -3.31
CA TYR A 456 -4.08 3.12 -3.59
C TYR A 456 -3.75 3.92 -2.32
N GLU A 457 -4.76 4.21 -1.50
CA GLU A 457 -4.61 4.82 -0.17
C GLU A 457 -3.69 4.00 0.72
N ARG A 458 -3.88 2.67 0.74
CA ARG A 458 -3.03 1.73 1.48
C ARG A 458 -1.57 1.84 1.07
N LEU A 459 -1.29 1.95 -0.23
CA LEU A 459 0.08 2.14 -0.73
C LEU A 459 0.67 3.45 -0.20
N ILE A 460 -0.07 4.55 -0.26
CA ILE A 460 0.37 5.85 0.26
C ILE A 460 0.67 5.75 1.77
N ASP A 461 -0.22 5.13 2.54
CA ASP A 461 -0.03 4.94 3.98
C ASP A 461 1.23 4.11 4.29
N LEU A 462 1.48 3.04 3.53
CA LEU A 462 2.72 2.25 3.64
C LEU A 462 3.96 3.10 3.37
N LEU A 463 3.92 3.90 2.31
CA LEU A 463 5.05 4.74 1.91
C LEU A 463 5.33 5.80 2.98
N ILE A 464 4.31 6.52 3.46
CA ILE A 464 4.45 7.51 4.55
C ILE A 464 5.04 6.85 5.80
N HIS A 465 4.51 5.70 6.19
CA HIS A 465 4.94 5.01 7.41
C HIS A 465 6.40 4.51 7.33
N LEU A 466 6.82 3.94 6.20
CA LEU A 466 8.18 3.41 6.04
C LEU A 466 9.22 4.49 5.74
N LEU A 467 8.80 5.63 5.21
CA LEU A 467 9.65 6.78 4.89
C LEU A 467 9.56 7.88 5.95
N ASP A 468 8.91 7.59 7.09
CA ASP A 468 8.86 8.49 8.23
C ASP A 468 10.27 8.87 8.69
N GLY A 469 10.42 10.11 9.18
CA GLY A 469 11.71 10.68 9.55
C GLY A 469 12.47 9.86 10.61
N TYR A 470 11.77 9.22 11.54
CA TYR A 470 12.40 8.35 12.54
C TYR A 470 12.92 7.05 11.93
N GLN A 471 12.17 6.47 10.99
CA GLN A 471 12.56 5.25 10.31
C GLN A 471 13.74 5.48 9.36
N VAL A 472 13.81 6.63 8.68
CA VAL A 472 14.98 7.04 7.88
C VAL A 472 16.20 7.24 8.79
N LYS A 473 16.05 8.00 9.87
CA LYS A 473 17.17 8.31 10.78
C LYS A 473 17.80 7.07 11.41
N ILE A 474 17.01 6.06 11.76
CA ILE A 474 17.53 4.80 12.31
C ILE A 474 18.27 3.96 11.27
N GLN A 475 17.84 4.01 10.00
CA GLN A 475 18.57 3.37 8.91
C GLN A 475 19.91 4.05 8.66
N ASP A 476 19.93 5.38 8.60
CA ASP A 476 21.16 6.17 8.42
C ASP A 476 22.17 5.85 9.52
N LEU A 477 21.70 5.74 10.76
CA LEU A 477 22.52 5.34 11.91
C LEU A 477 23.12 3.94 11.76
N TYR A 478 22.31 2.98 11.30
CA TYR A 478 22.79 1.61 11.08
C TYR A 478 23.80 1.53 9.94
N ASN A 479 23.56 2.23 8.84
CA ASN A 479 24.46 2.23 7.69
C ASN A 479 25.77 2.95 8.06
N THR A 480 25.70 4.11 8.70
CA THR A 480 26.88 4.84 9.21
C THR A 480 27.71 3.98 10.16
N PHE A 481 27.07 3.29 11.10
CA PHE A 481 27.76 2.41 12.03
C PHE A 481 28.39 1.21 11.32
N SER A 482 27.67 0.59 10.38
CA SER A 482 28.15 -0.57 9.63
C SER A 482 29.33 -0.21 8.72
N ASP A 483 29.26 0.93 8.01
CA ASP A 483 30.37 1.44 7.20
C ASP A 483 31.62 1.71 8.05
N LYS A 484 31.43 2.23 9.28
CA LYS A 484 32.53 2.43 10.22
C LYS A 484 33.11 1.10 10.71
N VAL A 485 32.27 0.09 10.96
CA VAL A 485 32.72 -1.26 11.34
C VAL A 485 33.54 -1.90 10.22
N ASP A 486 33.09 -1.79 8.97
CA ASP A 486 33.77 -2.40 7.83
C ASP A 486 35.09 -1.71 7.48
N SER A 487 35.22 -0.41 7.77
CA SER A 487 36.42 0.39 7.49
C SER A 487 37.40 0.52 8.66
N ALA A 488 36.98 0.22 9.89
CA ALA A 488 37.83 0.39 11.07
C ALA A 488 38.75 -0.82 11.30
N ASP A 489 40.06 -0.56 11.34
CA ASP A 489 41.03 -1.56 11.81
C ASP A 489 40.83 -1.87 13.31
N LYS A 490 40.55 -0.82 14.11
CA LYS A 490 40.27 -0.88 15.55
C LYS A 490 39.41 0.32 15.96
N PHE A 491 38.58 0.13 16.97
CA PHE A 491 37.87 1.21 17.64
C PHE A 491 38.69 1.82 18.79
N TRP A 492 38.46 3.11 19.08
CA TRP A 492 39.18 3.84 20.13
C TRP A 492 39.09 3.14 21.49
N TRP A 493 37.95 2.54 21.81
CA TRP A 493 37.65 1.90 23.09
C TRP A 493 38.26 0.50 23.25
N GLU A 494 38.79 -0.12 22.19
CA GLU A 494 39.41 -1.45 22.27
C GLU A 494 40.71 -1.46 23.07
N GLN A 495 41.42 -0.33 23.04
CA GLN A 495 42.76 -0.20 23.60
C GLN A 495 42.86 0.86 24.71
N LYS A 496 41.73 1.45 25.14
CA LYS A 496 41.74 2.38 26.27
C LYS A 496 42.05 1.63 27.56
N ASP A 497 43.17 2.00 28.16
CA ASP A 497 43.46 1.71 29.54
C ASP A 497 42.82 2.81 30.40
N TRP A 498 41.70 2.50 31.03
CA TRP A 498 41.09 3.35 32.05
C TRP A 498 41.96 3.31 33.31
N LYS A 499 43.15 3.90 33.24
CA LYS A 499 44.05 4.02 34.37
C LYS A 499 43.34 4.82 35.44
N PHE A 500 43.05 4.16 36.56
CA PHE A 500 42.79 4.86 37.80
C PHE A 500 44.10 5.51 38.23
N GLU A 501 44.35 6.76 37.83
CA GLU A 501 45.21 7.64 38.61
C GLU A 501 44.46 7.97 39.91
N TYR A 502 44.39 6.98 40.78
CA TYR A 502 44.04 7.22 42.15
C TYR A 502 45.18 8.08 42.70
N ASN A 503 44.85 9.26 43.22
CA ASN A 503 45.63 9.94 44.26
C ASN A 503 45.73 9.08 45.56
N ALA A 504 45.74 7.74 45.46
CA ALA A 504 45.93 6.79 46.55
C ALA A 504 47.35 6.84 47.10
N LYS A 505 48.33 7.29 46.31
CA LYS A 505 49.68 7.57 46.82
C LYS A 505 49.65 8.55 48.01
N ALA A 506 48.70 9.49 48.01
CA ALA A 506 48.55 10.46 49.09
C ALA A 506 47.70 9.95 50.28
N LEU A 507 46.97 8.84 50.16
CA LEU A 507 45.93 8.43 51.13
C LEU A 507 46.10 7.03 51.74
N ILE A 508 46.84 6.09 51.12
CA ILE A 508 46.79 4.67 51.54
C ILE A 508 48.16 3.98 51.63
N GLY A 509 49.26 4.65 51.25
CA GLY A 509 50.61 4.07 51.27
C GLY A 509 50.85 3.01 50.18
N GLU A 510 52.12 2.78 49.82
CA GLU A 510 52.52 1.94 48.68
C GLU A 510 52.06 0.47 48.76
N SER A 511 51.74 -0.05 49.95
CA SER A 511 51.36 -1.45 50.13
C SER A 511 50.01 -1.84 49.52
N TYR A 512 49.13 -0.86 49.24
CA TYR A 512 47.81 -1.11 48.63
C TYR A 512 47.80 -1.00 47.10
N LEU A 513 48.87 -0.49 46.47
CA LEU A 513 48.97 -0.42 44.99
C LEU A 513 49.05 -1.81 44.34
N ASN A 514 49.64 -2.78 45.04
CA ASN A 514 49.75 -4.18 44.57
C ASN A 514 48.43 -4.97 44.66
N LEU A 515 47.39 -4.43 45.32
CA LEU A 515 46.07 -5.03 45.42
C LEU A 515 45.14 -4.63 44.27
N ILE A 516 45.56 -3.69 43.41
CA ILE A 516 44.80 -3.28 42.22
C ILE A 516 44.99 -4.37 41.15
N PRO A 517 43.95 -5.17 40.83
CA PRO A 517 44.07 -6.19 39.81
C PRO A 517 44.35 -5.53 38.46
N LYS A 518 45.41 -5.95 37.76
CA LYS A 518 45.63 -5.59 36.35
C LYS A 518 44.41 -6.05 35.55
N ILE A 519 43.67 -5.10 34.98
CA ILE A 519 42.54 -5.39 34.10
C ILE A 519 43.13 -5.98 32.82
N THR A 520 43.05 -7.31 32.65
CA THR A 520 43.76 -8.03 31.58
C THR A 520 42.85 -8.62 30.50
N LYS A 521 41.52 -8.61 30.67
CA LYS A 521 40.59 -9.12 29.64
C LYS A 521 40.06 -8.00 28.76
N ILE A 522 40.40 -8.02 27.48
CA ILE A 522 39.91 -7.11 26.43
C ILE A 522 38.40 -7.34 26.24
N VAL A 523 37.61 -6.28 26.08
CA VAL A 523 36.19 -6.39 25.70
C VAL A 523 36.15 -6.86 24.24
N ASN A 524 35.47 -7.98 23.96
CA ASN A 524 35.37 -8.48 22.59
C ASN A 524 34.58 -7.47 21.74
N PRO A 525 35.20 -6.82 20.72
CA PRO A 525 34.53 -5.80 19.91
C PRO A 525 33.28 -6.31 19.22
N TYR A 526 33.28 -7.59 18.83
CA TYR A 526 32.17 -8.24 18.17
C TYR A 526 30.88 -8.18 18.99
N ILE A 527 30.97 -8.30 20.33
CA ILE A 527 29.80 -8.24 21.21
C ILE A 527 29.16 -6.84 21.18
N ILE A 528 29.99 -5.79 21.19
CA ILE A 528 29.51 -4.40 21.14
C ILE A 528 28.85 -4.15 19.79
N ILE A 529 29.53 -4.49 18.70
CA ILE A 529 29.06 -4.30 17.32
C ILE A 529 27.72 -5.03 17.09
N ASP A 530 27.67 -6.33 17.39
CA ASP A 530 26.47 -7.16 17.24
C ASP A 530 25.30 -6.64 18.09
N THR A 531 25.57 -6.19 19.32
CA THR A 531 24.53 -5.64 20.20
C THR A 531 23.97 -4.33 19.63
N VAL A 532 24.82 -3.43 19.13
CA VAL A 532 24.38 -2.14 18.54
C VAL A 532 23.54 -2.38 17.29
N GLN A 533 24.04 -3.19 16.36
CA GLN A 533 23.31 -3.56 15.15
C GLN A 533 21.96 -4.22 15.49
N THR A 534 21.96 -5.16 16.44
CA THR A 534 20.73 -5.82 16.92
C THR A 534 19.74 -4.82 17.52
N VAL A 535 20.21 -3.84 18.30
CA VAL A 535 19.35 -2.79 18.87
C VAL A 535 18.73 -1.94 17.76
N LEU A 536 19.53 -1.48 16.79
CA LEU A 536 19.04 -0.68 15.67
C LEU A 536 18.00 -1.44 14.83
N ILE A 537 18.26 -2.70 14.49
CA ILE A 537 17.33 -3.57 13.76
C ILE A 537 16.02 -3.75 14.55
N ARG A 538 16.10 -4.04 15.86
CA ARG A 538 14.92 -4.25 16.69
C ARG A 538 14.12 -2.96 16.88
N PHE A 539 14.80 -1.83 17.01
CA PHE A 539 14.14 -0.54 17.15
C PHE A 539 13.45 -0.13 15.84
N SER A 540 14.08 -0.34 14.68
CA SER A 540 13.42 -0.16 13.38
C SER A 540 12.17 -1.04 13.24
N LYS A 541 12.27 -2.33 13.62
CA LYS A 541 11.08 -3.22 13.61
C LYS A 541 9.97 -2.70 14.53
N LEU A 542 10.33 -2.12 15.67
CA LEU A 542 9.35 -1.52 16.58
C LEU A 542 8.66 -0.31 15.93
N LEU A 543 9.41 0.62 15.34
CA LEU A 543 8.87 1.76 14.61
C LEU A 543 7.88 1.30 13.53
N ILE A 544 8.26 0.29 12.75
CA ILE A 544 7.40 -0.26 11.69
C ILE A 544 6.14 -0.93 12.28
N SER A 545 6.24 -1.60 13.42
CA SER A 545 5.08 -2.27 14.06
C SER A 545 4.05 -1.30 14.66
N ARG A 546 4.39 -0.01 14.79
CA ARG A 546 3.54 1.04 15.37
C ARG A 546 2.58 1.70 14.37
N GLU A 547 2.46 1.17 13.16
CA GLU A 547 1.51 1.65 12.14
C GLU A 547 0.13 1.97 12.77
N GLY A 548 -0.24 3.26 12.78
CA GLY A 548 -1.53 3.74 13.29
C GLY A 548 -1.69 3.79 14.82
N LYS A 549 -0.62 3.66 15.63
CA LYS A 549 -0.68 3.73 17.11
C LYS A 549 -0.08 5.04 17.64
N SER A 550 -0.68 5.60 18.70
CA SER A 550 -0.16 6.79 19.37
C SER A 550 1.07 6.47 20.25
N ASP A 551 2.08 7.34 20.20
CA ASP A 551 3.36 7.20 20.93
C ASP A 551 3.26 7.12 22.46
N SER A 552 2.11 7.44 23.08
CA SER A 552 1.99 7.70 24.51
C SER A 552 2.05 6.46 25.44
N SER A 553 2.06 5.23 24.92
CA SER A 553 2.08 4.00 25.74
C SER A 553 3.42 3.26 25.84
N ASP A 554 4.43 3.61 25.04
CA ASP A 554 5.51 2.67 24.72
C ASP A 554 6.86 2.98 25.39
N TRP A 555 6.85 3.84 26.41
CA TRP A 555 8.05 4.23 27.18
C TRP A 555 8.79 3.02 27.78
N LYS A 556 8.11 1.90 28.05
CA LYS A 556 8.73 0.66 28.53
C LYS A 556 9.70 0.08 27.50
N GLU A 557 9.25 -0.08 26.27
CA GLU A 557 10.06 -0.65 25.19
C GLU A 557 11.21 0.29 24.84
N ASN A 558 10.91 1.58 24.73
CA ASN A 558 11.90 2.65 24.53
C ASN A 558 13.02 2.61 25.60
N SER A 559 12.64 2.53 26.88
CA SER A 559 13.61 2.43 27.98
C SER A 559 14.45 1.15 27.92
N GLU A 560 13.92 0.05 27.37
CA GLU A 560 14.67 -1.19 27.21
C GLU A 560 15.85 -1.02 26.23
N PHE A 561 15.68 -0.29 25.13
CA PHE A 561 16.75 0.00 24.18
C PHE A 561 17.86 0.84 24.84
N VAL A 562 17.47 1.87 25.59
CA VAL A 562 18.40 2.72 26.35
C VAL A 562 19.17 1.90 27.39
N LEU A 563 18.49 0.99 28.11
CA LEU A 563 19.12 0.10 29.08
C LEU A 563 20.13 -0.85 28.42
N ARG A 564 19.79 -1.41 27.25
CA ARG A 564 20.65 -2.33 26.50
C ARG A 564 21.91 -1.64 26.00
N LEU A 565 21.79 -0.48 25.36
CA LEU A 565 22.94 0.28 24.88
C LEU A 565 23.77 0.83 26.04
N GLY A 566 23.14 1.38 27.07
CA GLY A 566 23.87 1.91 28.22
C GLY A 566 24.63 0.85 29.03
N ARG A 567 24.23 -0.43 28.97
CA ARG A 567 25.05 -1.55 29.51
C ARG A 567 26.37 -1.73 28.75
N LEU A 568 26.41 -1.42 27.45
CA LEU A 568 27.67 -1.46 26.69
C LEU A 568 28.66 -0.40 27.18
N ILE A 569 28.18 0.74 27.68
CA ILE A 569 29.03 1.74 28.34
C ILE A 569 29.66 1.14 29.61
N GLU A 570 28.88 0.41 30.40
CA GLU A 570 29.39 -0.29 31.60
C GLU A 570 30.49 -1.30 31.21
N LEU A 571 30.35 -1.98 30.07
CA LEU A 571 31.34 -2.92 29.54
C LEU A 571 32.59 -2.21 29.03
N ILE A 572 32.45 -1.15 28.23
CA ILE A 572 33.56 -0.33 27.70
C ILE A 572 34.40 0.24 28.85
N HIS A 573 33.74 0.71 29.90
CA HIS A 573 34.37 1.33 31.07
C HIS A 573 34.69 0.38 32.22
N ARG A 574 34.23 -0.87 32.16
CA ARG A 574 34.43 -1.89 33.19
C ARG A 574 33.89 -1.50 34.57
N PHE A 575 32.69 -0.91 34.60
CA PHE A 575 32.05 -0.52 35.86
C PHE A 575 31.75 -1.72 36.78
N ASP A 576 31.54 -2.90 36.20
CA ASP A 576 31.39 -4.16 36.92
C ASP A 576 32.61 -4.48 37.80
N ILE A 577 33.81 -4.23 37.27
CA ILE A 577 35.07 -4.41 38.01
C ILE A 577 35.19 -3.34 39.09
N ILE A 578 34.90 -2.08 38.76
CA ILE A 578 34.99 -0.95 39.69
C ILE A 578 34.04 -1.15 40.88
N GLU A 579 32.81 -1.59 40.64
CA GLU A 579 31.84 -1.82 41.70
C GLU A 579 32.24 -3.02 42.58
N LYS A 580 32.74 -4.10 41.98
CA LYS A 580 33.27 -5.26 42.72
C LYS A 580 34.47 -4.89 43.58
N GLN A 581 35.40 -4.10 43.05
CA GLN A 581 36.56 -3.57 43.78
C GLN A 581 36.10 -2.69 44.96
N ASN A 582 35.18 -1.75 44.73
CA ASN A 582 34.62 -0.90 45.78
C ASN A 582 33.91 -1.70 46.88
N ARG A 583 33.20 -2.78 46.53
CA ARG A 583 32.57 -3.68 47.50
C ARG A 583 33.62 -4.46 48.30
N THR A 584 34.70 -4.93 47.67
CA THR A 584 35.83 -5.61 48.35
C THR A 584 36.57 -4.66 49.28
N ILE A 585 36.89 -3.45 48.83
CA ILE A 585 37.51 -2.39 49.63
C ILE A 585 36.63 -2.05 50.83
N LYS A 586 35.32 -1.84 50.62
CA LYS A 586 34.37 -1.60 51.73
C LYS A 586 34.30 -2.78 52.71
N LYS A 587 34.30 -4.02 52.22
CA LYS A 587 34.33 -5.22 53.08
C LYS A 587 35.63 -5.31 53.87
N GLN A 588 36.78 -5.06 53.23
CA GLN A 588 38.09 -5.04 53.89
C GLN A 588 38.19 -3.90 54.91
N HIS A 589 37.73 -2.69 54.61
CA HIS A 589 37.65 -1.60 55.60
C HIS A 589 36.72 -1.93 56.78
N LYS A 590 35.63 -2.66 56.53
CA LYS A 590 34.73 -3.13 57.60
C LYS A 590 35.38 -4.21 58.49
N VAL A 591 36.34 -4.97 57.95
CA VAL A 591 37.14 -5.98 58.66
C VAL A 591 38.36 -5.36 59.36
N TYR A 592 38.96 -4.31 58.81
CA TYR A 592 40.20 -3.69 59.31
C TYR A 592 40.02 -2.38 60.09
N GLY A 593 38.81 -1.92 60.41
CA GLY A 593 38.69 -0.71 61.24
C GLY A 593 37.30 -0.35 61.77
N LYS A 594 36.97 -0.82 62.98
CA LYS A 594 36.23 -0.03 63.97
C LYS A 594 37.15 0.85 64.85
N ASN A 595 38.49 0.75 64.69
CA ASN A 595 39.48 1.34 65.61
C ASN A 595 40.43 2.38 65.01
N TYR A 596 40.19 2.91 63.79
CA TYR A 596 41.13 3.86 63.15
C TYR A 596 40.59 5.28 62.94
N TYR A 597 39.56 5.69 63.69
CA TYR A 597 39.00 7.05 63.61
C TYR A 597 39.74 8.10 64.46
N ASN A 598 40.91 7.79 65.04
CA ASN A 598 41.51 8.66 66.07
C ASN A 598 43.02 8.92 65.94
N ARG A 599 43.56 9.06 64.72
CA ARG A 599 44.88 9.68 64.55
C ARG A 599 44.84 10.78 63.50
N ASN A 600 45.01 12.00 63.99
CA ASN A 600 45.33 13.21 63.27
C ASN A 600 46.39 12.94 62.20
N VAL A 601 45.96 12.84 60.95
CA VAL A 601 46.81 13.18 59.80
C VAL A 601 46.32 14.55 59.35
N ASN A 602 47.07 15.58 59.74
CA ASN A 602 46.94 16.93 59.20
C ASN A 602 47.29 16.89 57.71
N VAL A 603 46.33 16.52 56.87
CA VAL A 603 46.34 16.95 55.47
C VAL A 603 45.74 18.34 55.47
N LYS A 604 46.59 19.33 55.19
CA LYS A 604 46.21 20.73 54.96
C LYS A 604 45.35 20.79 53.68
N ILE A 605 44.09 20.38 53.79
CA ILE A 605 43.06 20.64 52.80
C ILE A 605 42.86 22.15 52.85
N LEU A 606 43.12 22.83 51.73
CA LEU A 606 42.79 24.23 51.53
C LEU A 606 41.31 24.43 51.92
N SER A 607 41.16 25.01 53.10
CA SER A 607 39.94 25.60 53.59
C SER A 607 39.61 26.77 52.70
N ASP A 608 38.59 26.60 51.86
CA ASP A 608 37.48 27.55 51.79
C ASP A 608 36.38 26.95 50.91
N THR A 609 35.43 26.29 51.55
CA THR A 609 33.99 26.47 51.31
C THR A 609 33.16 25.57 52.23
N LYS A 610 31.98 26.08 52.55
CA LYS A 610 31.06 25.72 53.63
C LYS A 610 30.78 24.22 53.80
N LYS A 611 30.65 23.83 55.07
CA LYS A 611 30.10 22.57 55.59
C LYS A 611 28.82 22.15 54.84
N GLY A 612 28.95 21.19 53.93
CA GLY A 612 27.87 20.34 53.40
C GLY A 612 28.10 18.89 53.82
N LYS A 613 27.11 18.27 54.47
CA LYS A 613 27.16 16.90 55.01
C LYS A 613 27.38 15.87 53.89
N ASN A 614 28.25 14.89 54.16
CA ASN A 614 28.51 13.66 53.38
C ASN A 614 29.14 13.85 51.98
N GLY A 615 30.41 14.28 51.95
CA GLY A 615 31.23 14.25 50.75
C GLY A 615 31.57 12.82 50.32
N ARG A 616 30.74 12.22 49.47
CA ARG A 616 31.19 11.13 48.59
C ARG A 616 32.10 11.77 47.54
N VAL A 617 33.39 11.41 47.55
CA VAL A 617 34.30 11.72 46.43
C VAL A 617 33.72 11.04 45.19
N GLN A 618 33.08 11.81 44.30
CA GLN A 618 32.79 11.34 42.96
C GLN A 618 34.12 11.37 42.21
N VAL A 619 34.60 10.20 41.81
CA VAL A 619 35.76 10.08 40.94
C VAL A 619 35.30 10.61 39.57
N GLY A 620 35.85 11.76 39.15
CA GLY A 620 35.65 12.29 37.82
C GLY A 620 36.12 11.25 36.80
N ARG A 621 35.21 10.85 35.92
CA ARG A 621 35.54 9.97 34.80
C ARG A 621 36.07 10.87 33.69
N ASN A 622 37.24 10.58 33.12
CA ASN A 622 37.84 11.36 32.02
C ASN A 622 37.07 11.22 30.69
N ASP A 623 35.92 10.54 30.71
CA ASP A 623 34.97 10.42 29.61
C ASP A 623 33.64 11.08 29.98
N ILE A 624 33.49 12.33 29.54
CA ILE A 624 32.30 13.15 29.79
C ILE A 624 31.09 12.59 29.04
N ILE A 625 31.29 12.12 27.79
CA ILE A 625 30.21 11.68 26.90
C ILE A 625 29.64 10.35 27.40
N GLY A 626 30.48 9.35 27.64
CA GLY A 626 30.06 8.06 28.17
C GLY A 626 29.41 8.20 29.56
N HIS A 627 29.88 9.13 30.40
CA HIS A 627 29.23 9.41 31.68
C HIS A 627 27.84 10.02 31.54
N LYS A 628 27.63 10.94 30.59
CA LYS A 628 26.29 11.50 30.29
C LYS A 628 25.33 10.40 29.83
N LEU A 629 25.75 9.58 28.87
CA LEU A 629 24.95 8.45 28.37
C LEU A 629 24.67 7.40 29.46
N PHE A 630 25.62 7.14 30.35
CA PHE A 630 25.43 6.25 31.50
C PHE A 630 24.43 6.82 32.52
N LYS A 631 24.47 8.13 32.78
CA LYS A 631 23.47 8.80 33.64
C LYS A 631 22.07 8.63 33.07
N LEU A 632 21.87 8.90 31.78
CA LEU A 632 20.56 8.73 31.12
C LEU A 632 20.07 7.29 31.22
N ARG A 633 20.96 6.31 31.03
CA ARG A 633 20.64 4.90 31.28
C ARG A 633 20.16 4.66 32.72
N ASN A 634 20.84 5.20 33.73
CA ASN A 634 20.41 4.99 35.12
C ASN A 634 19.02 5.59 35.40
N HIS A 635 18.70 6.73 34.78
CA HIS A 635 17.33 7.26 34.85
C HIS A 635 16.34 6.29 34.20
N SER A 636 16.65 5.73 33.01
CA SER A 636 15.79 4.75 32.34
C SER A 636 15.53 3.46 33.14
N ALA A 637 16.38 3.14 34.13
CA ALA A 637 16.21 1.97 34.99
C ALA A 637 15.14 2.18 36.08
N HIS A 638 14.76 3.43 36.36
CA HIS A 638 13.75 3.78 37.35
C HIS A 638 12.42 4.08 36.65
N TYR A 639 11.30 3.70 37.29
CA TYR A 639 9.97 3.84 36.69
C TYR A 639 9.66 5.27 36.19
N GLU A 640 9.93 6.30 37.00
CA GLU A 640 9.69 7.69 36.60
C GLU A 640 10.67 8.18 35.53
N GLY A 641 11.91 7.69 35.51
CA GLY A 641 12.86 8.04 34.47
C GLY A 641 12.61 7.29 33.15
N ALA A 642 12.06 6.07 33.21
CA ALA A 642 11.66 5.30 32.03
C ALA A 642 10.55 6.01 31.24
N LYS A 643 9.58 6.63 31.94
CA LYS A 643 8.50 7.41 31.32
C LYS A 643 8.97 8.61 30.50
N MET A 644 10.19 9.10 30.73
CA MET A 644 10.77 10.22 29.99
C MET A 644 11.24 9.83 28.57
N PHE A 645 11.27 8.53 28.25
CA PHE A 645 11.74 8.04 26.96
C PHE A 645 10.60 7.90 25.94
N SER A 646 10.35 8.99 25.20
CA SER A 646 9.59 8.98 23.95
C SER A 646 10.41 8.36 22.81
N THR A 647 9.78 8.16 21.65
CA THR A 647 10.45 7.70 20.43
C THR A 647 11.60 8.64 20.06
N GLU A 648 11.33 9.95 20.09
CA GLU A 648 12.31 10.99 19.79
C GLU A 648 13.51 10.97 20.75
N THR A 649 13.28 10.94 22.07
CA THR A 649 14.39 10.95 23.04
C THR A 649 15.17 9.63 23.02
N THR A 650 14.52 8.52 22.65
CA THR A 650 15.20 7.24 22.42
C THR A 650 16.11 7.29 21.20
N ILE A 651 15.64 7.87 20.08
CA ILE A 651 16.46 8.07 18.88
C ILE A 651 17.64 8.99 19.17
N ALA A 652 17.42 10.07 19.92
CA ALA A 652 18.51 10.96 20.35
C ALA A 652 19.55 10.23 21.19
N TYR A 653 19.12 9.34 22.10
CA TYR A 653 20.02 8.49 22.88
C TYR A 653 20.82 7.51 22.01
N ILE A 654 20.14 6.82 21.08
CA ILE A 654 20.78 5.89 20.14
C ILE A 654 21.81 6.63 19.29
N GLN A 655 21.46 7.80 18.74
CA GLN A 655 22.36 8.65 17.96
C GLN A 655 23.61 9.00 18.77
N GLY A 656 23.43 9.59 19.97
CA GLY A 656 24.55 9.96 20.82
C GLY A 656 25.42 8.77 21.23
N PHE A 657 24.82 7.58 21.37
CA PHE A 657 25.56 6.35 21.64
C PHE A 657 26.36 5.86 20.42
N VAL A 658 25.77 5.87 19.21
CA VAL A 658 26.49 5.51 17.98
C VAL A 658 27.63 6.48 17.73
N ASP A 659 27.38 7.79 17.82
CA ASP A 659 28.38 8.84 17.67
C ASP A 659 29.55 8.64 18.64
N TYR A 660 29.24 8.34 19.92
CA TYR A 660 30.23 8.04 20.94
C TYR A 660 31.13 6.84 20.58
N LEU A 661 30.61 5.81 19.90
CA LEU A 661 31.42 4.66 19.50
C LEU A 661 32.29 4.93 18.27
N ILE A 662 31.82 5.76 17.34
CA ILE A 662 32.49 5.99 16.04
C ILE A 662 33.45 7.18 16.03
N GLN A 663 33.21 8.18 16.89
CA GLN A 663 34.06 9.37 17.03
C GLN A 663 35.20 9.10 18.02
N ASP A 664 36.40 9.59 17.72
CA ASP A 664 37.52 9.49 18.64
C ASP A 664 37.22 10.27 19.92
N ASN A 665 37.12 9.55 21.03
CA ASN A 665 36.94 10.16 22.33
C ASN A 665 38.30 10.56 22.90
N GLU A 666 38.65 11.84 22.74
CA GLU A 666 39.77 12.44 23.45
C GLU A 666 39.45 12.44 24.95
N ALA A 667 40.17 11.63 25.71
CA ALA A 667 40.07 11.67 27.16
C ALA A 667 40.54 13.06 27.60
N ILE A 668 39.61 13.92 28.01
CA ILE A 668 39.93 15.23 28.54
C ILE A 668 40.52 14.98 29.94
N ASN A 669 41.85 14.87 30.00
CA ASN A 669 42.63 14.82 31.23
C ASN A 669 42.72 16.19 31.92
N ASP A 670 41.76 17.08 31.67
CA ASP A 670 41.81 18.44 32.16
C ASP A 670 41.10 18.53 33.52
N VAL A 671 41.88 18.34 34.59
CA VAL A 671 41.48 18.55 36.00
C VAL A 671 40.77 19.91 36.16
N THR A 672 41.17 20.90 35.36
CA THR A 672 40.61 22.25 35.33
C THR A 672 39.15 22.30 34.90
N ILE A 673 38.72 21.47 33.95
CA ILE A 673 37.32 21.38 33.49
C ILE A 673 36.43 20.65 34.51
N TYR A 674 36.98 19.63 35.18
CA TYR A 674 36.27 18.95 36.28
C TYR A 674 36.02 19.90 37.46
N GLU A 675 37.00 20.73 37.82
CA GLU A 675 36.85 21.73 38.89
C GLU A 675 35.97 22.92 38.49
N GLN A 676 36.06 23.41 37.24
CA GLN A 676 35.20 24.48 36.73
C GLN A 676 33.72 24.09 36.66
N ASN A 677 33.41 22.83 36.32
CA ASN A 677 32.03 22.36 36.23
C ASN A 677 31.47 21.84 37.57
N ARG A 678 32.25 21.83 38.65
CA ARG A 678 31.85 21.32 39.97
C ARG A 678 30.60 22.01 40.54
N SER A 679 30.35 23.28 40.19
CA SER A 679 29.13 24.02 40.51
C SER A 679 27.97 23.73 39.54
N CYS A 680 28.26 23.55 38.25
CA CYS A 680 27.28 23.17 37.22
C CYS A 680 26.76 21.73 37.38
N PHE A 681 27.48 20.87 38.10
CA PHE A 681 27.07 19.48 38.36
C PHE A 681 25.97 19.34 39.44
N TYR A 682 25.58 20.42 40.11
CA TYR A 682 24.49 20.44 41.09
C TYR A 682 23.24 21.23 40.64
N ASP A 683 23.36 22.13 39.65
CA ASP A 683 22.25 22.97 39.16
C ASP A 683 22.24 23.08 37.63
N ILE A 684 21.84 22.01 36.93
CA ILE A 684 21.29 22.18 35.57
C ILE A 684 19.78 22.13 35.73
N ASP A 685 19.20 23.33 35.77
CA ASP A 685 17.76 23.55 35.68
C ASP A 685 17.25 22.96 34.36
N LEU A 686 16.38 21.96 34.47
CA LEU A 686 15.95 21.00 33.45
C LEU A 686 14.94 21.57 32.43
N LYS A 687 14.96 22.87 32.16
CA LYS A 687 13.95 23.52 31.31
C LYS A 687 14.19 23.46 29.81
N ASN A 688 15.31 22.89 29.34
CA ASN A 688 15.52 22.62 27.92
C ASN A 688 16.19 21.24 27.75
N PRO A 689 15.43 20.19 27.43
CA PRO A 689 15.98 18.94 26.94
C PRO A 689 16.27 19.09 25.43
N ILE A 690 17.54 18.97 25.07
CA ILE A 690 18.12 18.71 23.72
C ILE A 690 17.37 19.30 22.52
#